data_AF-A0A850S3I4-F1
#
_entry.id   AF-A0A850S3I4-F1
#
_cell.length_a   1.000
_cell.length_b   1.000
_cell.length_c   1.000
_cell.angle_alpha   90.00
_cell.angle_beta   90.00
_cell.angle_gamma   90.00
#
_symmetry.space_group_name_H-M   'P 1'
#
loop_
_entity.id
_entity.type
_entity.pdbx_description
1 polymer ?
#
loop_
_entity_poly.entity_id
_entity_poly.type
_entity_poly.pdbx_seq_one_letter_code
_entity_poly.pdbx_strand_id
1 'polypeptide(L)'
;MTTLNPFANPGRCKLALVSQGIFLPDGLQDASHWVAQANATESVIDIRLPSGHFATVPVAQPYTQKSSIQLRQQDSDGNASLHWGDETLDVQVLPAPRFYRNKTRSGARMGSFASLHENLLMLHPLMGCGFFAGQSLACQYCQYDSMLNEDEPPLRDPLELVEVVRAALSEREIDTVYLYNGFAPGDDVGLSRLVPVIALLRRHLGHRQIALETVAPKDTSVIDALYAAGLDIFVCNLEVHNADRFAEVCPGKQQAGGQVAIWKALDHARQVFRGGAVVSHLIVGLDDVESTKKGIDALIAHGVVPLLQPFRPLPGTPLESQAGPSLEEMEELFLHLYAAISAAGFSTHRLRHMGRVLTPMESRVLDGREAMLSERWVSSSIGRHWDGWMDGLRRHLRAGNGEGDETLLDRRPMHVLLAGEALPFAALVVIALLAFAAGNMDAPQGLSQNGWSALIVFALCLVLWVTQLLPQAVTSLLGLALLPLLGVLPATNVFALFGNPAVFFILGAFMLAAGAMQSGLSERMALLTIDRFGTSARRLLLTMLLLPAFMACFMPEHAVAALFLPIAWAIVRSLGLKAGNAYAQSIFFALAWGAIIGGVITLLGGARGPLALALTEELTGKTFSFADWTLAAAPLALSVLFVSAIVLMRVTPMAGIDIASARQRISLRRLELGDFDIKSKAMAVLLVITMLAWISAGHSSSLAGIALISVVFMFALRLVSWRAVEKHVNWGVVLMYGGAIAIGKALTVTGAGIWLAASIFPESIAGLALLALLALITLFFTEGVSNAAAVAIVLPVAMPIAAAAQIDPVTAALAVGIVSGFAFMLPMGTPPNAMIFGTGYVRASHMLRYGALLSLTAFVLFMITVSVWWPLLERIG
;
A
#
# COMPACT_ATOMS: atom_id res chain seq x y z
N MET A 1 5.27 -17.03 55.52
CA MET A 1 3.88 -16.60 55.74
C MET A 1 3.87 -15.10 55.66
N THR A 2 3.05 -14.53 54.78
CA THR A 2 2.91 -13.07 54.62
C THR A 2 2.29 -12.48 55.89
N THR A 3 2.75 -11.30 56.28
CA THR A 3 2.19 -10.53 57.41
C THR A 3 1.03 -9.64 56.97
N LEU A 4 0.91 -9.36 55.67
CA LEU A 4 -0.19 -8.60 55.09
C LEU A 4 -1.44 -9.46 54.92
N ASN A 5 -2.58 -8.94 55.37
CA ASN A 5 -3.90 -9.48 55.11
C ASN A 5 -4.31 -9.18 53.65
N PRO A 6 -4.50 -10.20 52.77
CA PRO A 6 -4.91 -10.01 51.38
C PRO A 6 -6.30 -9.39 51.22
N PHE A 7 -7.23 -9.63 52.14
CA PHE A 7 -8.63 -9.19 52.03
C PHE A 7 -8.86 -7.75 52.51
N ALA A 8 -7.88 -7.15 53.20
CA ALA A 8 -7.97 -5.79 53.70
C ALA A 8 -8.00 -4.70 52.60
N ASN A 9 -7.56 -5.00 51.37
CA ASN A 9 -7.57 -4.08 50.25
C ASN A 9 -7.88 -4.82 48.94
N PRO A 10 -8.78 -4.33 48.07
CA PRO A 10 -9.14 -5.02 46.83
C PRO A 10 -7.98 -5.23 45.86
N GLY A 11 -7.04 -4.28 45.77
CA GLY A 11 -5.83 -4.39 44.97
C GLY A 11 -4.88 -5.45 45.52
N ARG A 12 -4.69 -5.51 46.85
CA ARG A 12 -3.92 -6.58 47.51
C ARG A 12 -4.55 -7.94 47.28
N CYS A 13 -5.89 -8.03 47.36
CA CYS A 13 -6.62 -9.25 47.10
C CYS A 13 -6.38 -9.74 45.66
N LYS A 14 -6.54 -8.86 44.67
CA LYS A 14 -6.26 -9.18 43.27
C LYS A 14 -4.80 -9.62 43.07
N LEU A 15 -3.83 -8.91 43.66
CA LEU A 15 -2.41 -9.28 43.59
C LEU A 15 -2.18 -10.68 44.16
N ALA A 16 -2.65 -10.95 45.38
CA ALA A 16 -2.47 -12.24 46.04
C ALA A 16 -3.05 -13.39 45.22
N LEU A 17 -4.28 -13.22 44.70
CA LEU A 17 -4.94 -14.18 43.84
C LEU A 17 -4.16 -14.46 42.56
N VAL A 18 -3.69 -13.41 41.86
CA VAL A 18 -2.96 -13.58 40.61
C VAL A 18 -1.53 -14.09 40.86
N SER A 19 -0.86 -13.76 41.96
CA SER A 19 0.50 -14.22 42.23
C SER A 19 0.57 -15.63 42.79
N GLN A 20 -0.30 -15.97 43.75
CA GLN A 20 -0.25 -17.23 44.50
C GLN A 20 -1.26 -18.27 44.00
N GLY A 21 -2.29 -17.83 43.28
CA GLY A 21 -3.44 -18.65 42.89
C GLY A 21 -4.27 -19.09 44.10
N ILE A 22 -5.17 -20.03 43.86
CA ILE A 22 -6.09 -20.55 44.88
C ILE A 22 -5.87 -22.06 45.06
N PHE A 23 -5.88 -22.50 46.31
CA PHE A 23 -5.99 -23.92 46.64
C PHE A 23 -7.46 -24.38 46.59
N LEU A 24 -7.71 -25.49 45.89
CA LEU A 24 -9.03 -26.11 45.74
C LEU A 24 -9.06 -27.46 46.48
N PRO A 25 -9.32 -27.49 47.79
CA PRO A 25 -9.27 -28.73 48.58
C PRO A 25 -10.30 -29.79 48.13
N ASP A 26 -11.52 -29.37 47.82
CA ASP A 26 -12.63 -30.26 47.44
C ASP A 26 -12.83 -30.36 45.91
N GLY A 27 -11.98 -29.69 45.12
CA GLY A 27 -12.21 -29.47 43.70
C GLY A 27 -13.38 -28.54 43.40
N LEU A 28 -13.69 -28.34 42.10
CA LEU A 28 -14.84 -27.55 41.64
C LEU A 28 -15.92 -28.48 41.07
N GLN A 29 -17.18 -28.27 41.48
CA GLN A 29 -18.33 -28.95 40.87
C GLN A 29 -18.53 -28.46 39.44
N ASP A 30 -18.74 -29.39 38.49
CA ASP A 30 -18.76 -29.10 37.05
C ASP A 30 -17.59 -28.20 36.61
N ALA A 31 -16.36 -28.60 36.96
CA ALA A 31 -15.15 -27.84 36.65
C ALA A 31 -15.06 -27.40 35.18
N SER A 32 -15.65 -28.15 34.24
CA SER A 32 -15.69 -27.79 32.82
C SER A 32 -16.40 -26.45 32.53
N HIS A 33 -17.36 -26.07 33.38
CA HIS A 33 -18.14 -24.85 33.26
C HIS A 33 -17.39 -23.61 33.75
N TRP A 34 -16.54 -23.77 34.77
CA TRP A 34 -15.87 -22.65 35.46
C TRP A 34 -14.40 -22.51 35.08
N VAL A 35 -13.72 -23.64 34.87
CA VAL A 35 -12.29 -23.68 34.60
C VAL A 35 -12.06 -23.50 33.10
N ALA A 36 -11.32 -22.44 32.78
CA ALA A 36 -10.75 -22.24 31.46
C ALA A 36 -9.35 -22.84 31.43
N GLN A 37 -9.09 -23.69 30.44
CA GLN A 37 -7.74 -24.14 30.09
C GLN A 37 -7.42 -23.55 28.72
N ALA A 38 -6.94 -22.30 28.71
CA ALA A 38 -6.49 -21.67 27.49
C ALA A 38 -4.99 -21.92 27.32
N ASN A 39 -4.60 -22.46 26.16
CA ASN A 39 -3.21 -22.70 25.75
C ASN A 39 -2.39 -23.73 26.55
N ALA A 40 -3.05 -24.70 27.20
CA ALA A 40 -2.44 -25.88 27.85
C ALA A 40 -1.44 -25.63 29.01
N THR A 41 -1.00 -24.40 29.28
CA THR A 41 0.03 -24.12 30.30
C THR A 41 -0.52 -23.96 31.72
N GLU A 42 -1.68 -23.30 31.90
CA GLU A 42 -2.30 -23.14 33.23
C GLU A 42 -3.83 -23.22 33.15
N SER A 43 -4.43 -23.86 34.15
CA SER A 43 -5.87 -23.83 34.39
C SER A 43 -6.22 -22.60 35.21
N VAL A 44 -7.23 -21.85 34.80
CA VAL A 44 -7.63 -20.61 35.45
C VAL A 44 -9.13 -20.56 35.69
N ILE A 45 -9.54 -19.80 36.70
CA ILE A 45 -10.93 -19.38 36.93
C ILE A 45 -11.02 -17.86 36.93
N ASP A 46 -12.12 -17.33 36.43
CA ASP A 46 -12.38 -15.89 36.47
C ASP A 46 -13.20 -15.56 37.72
N ILE A 47 -12.72 -14.63 38.53
CA ILE A 47 -13.36 -14.20 39.77
C ILE A 47 -13.65 -12.70 39.70
N ARG A 48 -14.85 -12.32 40.13
CA ARG A 48 -15.25 -10.94 40.38
C ARG A 48 -15.27 -10.69 41.89
N LEU A 49 -14.48 -9.72 42.32
CA LEU A 49 -14.40 -9.27 43.72
C LEU A 49 -15.62 -8.39 44.07
N PRO A 50 -15.99 -8.23 45.36
CA PRO A 50 -17.09 -7.34 45.79
C PRO A 50 -16.94 -5.89 45.34
N SER A 51 -15.69 -5.45 45.20
CA SER A 51 -15.34 -4.12 44.70
C SER A 51 -15.59 -3.94 43.19
N GLY A 52 -16.02 -5.00 42.50
CA GLY A 52 -16.24 -5.04 41.05
C GLY A 52 -15.01 -5.41 40.22
N HIS A 53 -13.81 -5.48 40.84
CA HIS A 53 -12.58 -5.83 40.13
C HIS A 53 -12.60 -7.28 39.65
N PHE A 54 -12.13 -7.50 38.42
CA PHE A 54 -11.99 -8.81 37.81
C PHE A 54 -10.58 -9.37 38.03
N ALA A 55 -10.48 -10.68 38.29
CA ALA A 55 -9.21 -11.39 38.41
C ALA A 55 -9.30 -12.75 37.70
N THR A 56 -8.37 -13.03 36.78
CA THR A 56 -8.16 -14.39 36.28
C THR A 56 -7.13 -15.09 37.15
N VAL A 57 -7.59 -16.11 37.88
CA VAL A 57 -6.87 -16.71 39.00
C VAL A 57 -6.37 -18.12 38.63
N PRO A 58 -5.07 -18.41 38.76
CA PRO A 58 -4.55 -19.75 38.54
C PRO A 58 -5.06 -20.76 39.57
N VAL A 59 -5.36 -21.95 39.09
CA VAL A 59 -5.80 -23.09 39.89
C VAL A 59 -5.18 -24.38 39.39
N ALA A 60 -5.24 -25.43 40.22
CA ALA A 60 -4.82 -26.79 39.85
C ALA A 60 -3.37 -26.91 39.36
N GLN A 61 -2.46 -26.07 39.86
CA GLN A 61 -1.02 -26.17 39.66
C GLN A 61 -0.30 -26.56 40.96
N PRO A 62 0.91 -27.16 40.90
CA PRO A 62 1.66 -27.53 42.11
C PRO A 62 1.93 -26.36 43.05
N TYR A 63 2.18 -25.15 42.52
CA TYR A 63 2.38 -23.97 43.36
C TYR A 63 1.07 -23.47 43.99
N THR A 64 -0.09 -23.64 43.32
CA THR A 64 -1.39 -23.23 43.88
C THR A 64 -1.83 -24.11 45.04
N GLN A 65 -1.32 -25.34 45.14
CA GLN A 65 -1.56 -26.22 46.29
C GLN A 65 -0.92 -25.69 47.59
N LYS A 66 0.09 -24.82 47.46
CA LYS A 66 0.75 -24.16 48.58
C LYS A 66 0.13 -22.79 48.90
N SER A 67 -0.90 -22.37 48.17
CA SER A 67 -1.58 -21.09 48.40
C SER A 67 -2.25 -21.08 49.76
N SER A 68 -2.12 -19.96 50.49
CA SER A 68 -2.84 -19.73 51.74
C SER A 68 -4.31 -19.38 51.54
N ILE A 69 -4.75 -19.15 50.29
CA ILE A 69 -6.12 -18.78 49.95
C ILE A 69 -6.85 -20.02 49.44
N GLN A 70 -7.96 -20.36 50.08
CA GLN A 70 -8.81 -21.49 49.71
C GLN A 70 -10.14 -20.98 49.17
N LEU A 71 -10.63 -21.56 48.08
CA LEU A 71 -12.03 -21.35 47.67
C LEU A 71 -12.87 -22.46 48.29
N ARG A 72 -13.89 -22.07 49.05
CA ARG A 72 -14.87 -22.99 49.64
C ARG A 72 -16.28 -22.60 49.23
N GLN A 73 -17.11 -23.62 49.04
CA GLN A 73 -18.55 -23.53 48.84
C GLN A 73 -18.92 -22.69 47.62
N GLN A 74 -19.33 -23.37 46.54
CA GLN A 74 -19.82 -22.73 45.31
C GLN A 74 -21.27 -23.17 45.07
N ASP A 75 -22.17 -22.22 44.80
CA ASP A 75 -23.53 -22.53 44.34
C ASP A 75 -23.62 -22.59 42.79
N SER A 76 -24.79 -22.95 42.26
CA SER A 76 -25.01 -23.03 40.80
C SER A 76 -24.92 -21.69 40.08
N ASP A 77 -25.04 -20.58 40.80
CA ASP A 77 -25.02 -19.21 40.26
C ASP A 77 -23.59 -18.61 40.28
N GLY A 78 -22.61 -19.37 40.77
CA GLY A 78 -21.21 -18.99 40.82
C GLY A 78 -20.83 -18.18 42.07
N ASN A 79 -21.72 -18.02 43.05
CA ASN A 79 -21.35 -17.37 44.30
C ASN A 79 -20.44 -18.31 45.10
N ALA A 80 -19.31 -17.80 45.59
CA ALA A 80 -18.34 -18.55 46.35
C ALA A 80 -17.68 -17.72 47.44
N SER A 81 -16.97 -18.38 48.36
CA SER A 81 -16.23 -17.70 49.43
C SER A 81 -14.74 -18.05 49.38
N LEU A 82 -13.89 -17.03 49.47
CA LEU A 82 -12.44 -17.17 49.64
C LEU A 82 -12.11 -17.15 51.13
N HIS A 83 -11.25 -18.06 51.58
CA HIS A 83 -10.84 -18.24 52.97
C HIS A 83 -9.34 -18.02 53.10
N TRP A 84 -8.93 -17.21 54.08
CA TRP A 84 -7.54 -17.00 54.45
C TRP A 84 -7.43 -16.95 55.99
N GLY A 85 -6.86 -17.98 56.60
CA GLY A 85 -6.90 -18.12 58.06
C GLY A 85 -8.35 -18.20 58.57
N ASP A 86 -8.73 -17.25 59.43
CA ASP A 86 -10.09 -17.09 59.96
C ASP A 86 -10.94 -16.08 59.18
N GLU A 87 -10.39 -15.45 58.14
CA GLU A 87 -11.10 -14.44 57.34
C GLU A 87 -11.74 -15.03 56.10
N THR A 88 -12.90 -14.47 55.72
CA THR A 88 -13.70 -14.89 54.57
C THR A 88 -14.06 -13.69 53.71
N LEU A 89 -14.00 -13.85 52.39
CA LEU A 89 -14.42 -12.87 51.40
C LEU A 89 -15.36 -13.50 50.38
N ASP A 90 -16.58 -13.00 50.28
CA ASP A 90 -17.54 -13.44 49.27
C ASP A 90 -17.12 -12.95 47.88
N VAL A 91 -17.20 -13.82 46.89
CA VAL A 91 -16.80 -13.55 45.50
C VAL A 91 -17.77 -14.22 44.53
N GLN A 92 -17.71 -13.79 43.27
CA GLN A 92 -18.45 -14.46 42.18
C GLN A 92 -17.46 -15.10 41.20
N VAL A 93 -17.53 -16.41 41.05
CA VAL A 93 -16.85 -17.17 40.00
C VAL A 93 -17.67 -17.05 38.72
N LEU A 94 -17.01 -16.65 37.63
CA LEU A 94 -17.64 -16.44 36.34
C LEU A 94 -17.50 -17.68 35.45
N PRO A 95 -18.49 -17.99 34.60
CA PRO A 95 -18.42 -19.13 33.70
C PRO A 95 -17.35 -18.92 32.63
N ALA A 96 -16.69 -20.01 32.24
CA ALA A 96 -15.72 -20.03 31.17
C ALA A 96 -16.38 -19.63 29.83
N PRO A 97 -15.69 -18.85 28.97
CA PRO A 97 -16.22 -18.45 27.68
C PRO A 97 -16.67 -19.62 26.81
N ARG A 98 -17.88 -19.53 26.25
CA ARG A 98 -18.49 -20.56 25.41
C ARG A 98 -17.70 -20.75 24.12
N PHE A 99 -17.15 -19.67 23.56
CA PHE A 99 -16.39 -19.75 22.32
C PHE A 99 -15.19 -20.69 22.40
N TYR A 100 -14.59 -20.92 23.59
CA TYR A 100 -13.48 -21.87 23.73
C TYR A 100 -13.83 -23.29 23.25
N ARG A 101 -15.10 -23.69 23.36
CA ARG A 101 -15.60 -25.00 22.97
C ARG A 101 -15.93 -25.10 21.47
N ASN A 102 -16.00 -23.97 20.77
CA ASN A 102 -16.26 -23.93 19.32
C ASN A 102 -15.05 -24.43 18.54
N LYS A 103 -15.29 -24.80 17.28
CA LYS A 103 -14.24 -25.24 16.34
C LYS A 103 -14.04 -24.23 15.23
N THR A 104 -12.80 -24.05 14.82
CA THR A 104 -12.43 -23.29 13.61
C THR A 104 -12.76 -24.09 12.34
N ARG A 105 -12.59 -23.49 11.17
CA ARG A 105 -12.74 -24.16 9.86
C ARG A 105 -11.91 -25.43 9.70
N SER A 106 -10.73 -25.53 10.32
CA SER A 106 -9.89 -26.74 10.28
C SER A 106 -10.31 -27.81 11.29
N GLY A 107 -11.26 -27.48 12.18
CA GLY A 107 -11.74 -28.36 13.23
C GLY A 107 -11.00 -28.23 14.57
N ALA A 108 -10.01 -27.32 14.68
CA ALA A 108 -9.29 -27.06 15.91
C ALA A 108 -10.16 -26.30 16.94
N ARG A 109 -9.97 -26.56 18.24
CA ARG A 109 -10.72 -25.87 19.31
C ARG A 109 -10.28 -24.41 19.42
N MET A 110 -11.22 -23.47 19.39
CA MET A 110 -10.91 -22.03 19.46
C MET A 110 -10.19 -21.64 20.76
N GLY A 111 -10.44 -22.32 21.89
CA GLY A 111 -9.72 -22.09 23.16
C GLY A 111 -8.23 -22.47 23.12
N SER A 112 -7.75 -23.13 22.05
CA SER A 112 -6.31 -23.35 21.82
C SER A 112 -5.62 -22.19 21.09
N PHE A 113 -6.38 -21.21 20.59
CA PHE A 113 -5.85 -20.06 19.84
C PHE A 113 -5.77 -18.81 20.71
N ALA A 114 -6.62 -18.72 21.75
CA ALA A 114 -6.82 -17.49 22.49
C ALA A 114 -7.23 -17.74 23.95
N SER A 115 -6.86 -16.79 24.80
CA SER A 115 -7.35 -16.66 26.17
C SER A 115 -7.98 -15.27 26.37
N LEU A 116 -9.12 -15.22 27.04
CA LEU A 116 -9.87 -14.00 27.32
C LEU A 116 -9.74 -13.67 28.82
N HIS A 117 -9.32 -12.45 29.11
CA HIS A 117 -9.15 -11.90 30.45
C HIS A 117 -9.92 -10.57 30.53
N GLU A 118 -11.11 -10.58 31.10
CA GLU A 118 -12.04 -9.43 31.07
C GLU A 118 -12.27 -8.94 29.64
N ASN A 119 -11.68 -7.80 29.25
CA ASN A 119 -11.76 -7.20 27.91
C ASN A 119 -10.46 -7.35 27.08
N LEU A 120 -9.51 -8.15 27.56
CA LEU A 120 -8.24 -8.48 26.89
C LEU A 120 -8.31 -9.88 26.28
N LEU A 121 -8.30 -9.96 24.95
CA LEU A 121 -8.20 -11.23 24.24
C LEU A 121 -6.75 -11.46 23.81
N MET A 122 -6.04 -12.36 24.49
CA MET A 122 -4.72 -12.82 24.07
C MET A 122 -4.86 -13.85 22.95
N LEU A 123 -4.05 -13.73 21.90
CA LEU A 123 -4.04 -14.60 20.72
C LEU A 123 -2.63 -15.08 20.41
N HIS A 124 -2.51 -16.33 19.99
CA HIS A 124 -1.25 -17.00 19.74
C HIS A 124 -1.08 -17.27 18.23
N PRO A 125 -0.53 -16.31 17.46
CA PRO A 125 -0.38 -16.48 16.01
C PRO A 125 0.67 -17.55 15.67
N LEU A 126 1.75 -17.64 16.44
CA LEU A 126 2.75 -18.71 16.28
C LEU A 126 2.42 -19.90 17.16
N MET A 127 2.68 -21.08 16.62
CA MET A 127 2.50 -22.37 17.28
C MET A 127 3.75 -22.79 18.08
N GLY A 128 4.43 -21.87 18.75
CA GLY A 128 5.69 -22.19 19.43
C GLY A 128 6.60 -20.99 19.62
N CYS A 129 7.76 -21.25 20.22
CA CYS A 129 8.88 -20.33 20.32
C CYS A 129 10.17 -21.10 19.99
N GLY A 130 10.94 -20.65 18.99
CA GLY A 130 12.11 -21.34 18.48
C GLY A 130 13.24 -21.54 19.50
N PHE A 131 13.24 -20.80 20.62
CA PHE A 131 14.17 -21.05 21.72
C PHE A 131 14.01 -22.43 22.37
N PHE A 132 12.84 -23.08 22.22
CA PHE A 132 12.63 -24.44 22.71
C PHE A 132 13.24 -25.52 21.79
N ALA A 133 13.63 -25.18 20.56
CA ALA A 133 14.30 -26.12 19.66
C ALA A 133 15.79 -26.30 19.98
N GLY A 134 16.45 -25.26 20.49
CA GLY A 134 17.85 -25.32 20.92
C GLY A 134 18.02 -25.89 22.33
N GLN A 135 19.00 -26.78 22.52
CA GLN A 135 19.36 -27.27 23.85
C GLN A 135 19.79 -26.08 24.74
N SER A 136 19.06 -25.85 25.83
CA SER A 136 19.34 -24.81 26.85
C SER A 136 19.18 -23.35 26.41
N LEU A 137 18.42 -23.06 25.34
CA LEU A 137 18.13 -21.67 24.93
C LEU A 137 16.78 -21.15 25.45
N ALA A 138 15.89 -22.02 25.91
CA ALA A 138 14.61 -21.64 26.50
C ALA A 138 14.81 -20.78 27.76
N CYS A 139 13.93 -19.81 27.98
CA CYS A 139 13.92 -19.03 29.22
C CYS A 139 13.62 -19.95 30.40
N GLN A 140 14.38 -19.85 31.48
CA GLN A 140 14.35 -20.83 32.58
C GLN A 140 13.03 -20.87 33.38
N TYR A 141 12.17 -19.86 33.21
CA TYR A 141 10.84 -19.77 33.82
C TYR A 141 9.69 -20.11 32.85
N CYS A 142 9.97 -20.31 31.55
CA CYS A 142 8.94 -20.39 30.53
C CYS A 142 8.55 -21.84 30.25
N GLN A 143 7.25 -22.11 30.26
CA GLN A 143 6.68 -23.39 29.83
C GLN A 143 5.78 -23.10 28.63
N TYR A 144 6.15 -23.56 27.43
CA TYR A 144 5.33 -23.44 26.22
C TYR A 144 4.79 -24.82 25.88
N ASP A 145 3.61 -25.15 26.40
CA ASP A 145 3.05 -26.50 26.32
C ASP A 145 2.25 -26.67 25.02
N SER A 146 2.95 -26.73 23.88
CA SER A 146 2.51 -27.39 22.64
C SER A 146 3.47 -27.12 21.48
N MET A 147 4.18 -28.18 21.08
CA MET A 147 4.95 -28.35 19.84
C MET A 147 6.47 -28.08 19.91
N LEU A 148 7.16 -29.12 20.41
CA LEU A 148 8.32 -29.78 19.83
C LEU A 148 9.18 -29.00 18.81
N ASN A 149 10.44 -28.74 19.19
CA ASN A 149 11.68 -28.91 18.41
C ASN A 149 11.82 -28.33 17.00
N GLU A 150 10.96 -27.43 16.54
CA GLU A 150 11.17 -26.72 15.27
C GLU A 150 11.84 -25.36 15.52
N ASP A 151 12.98 -25.12 14.86
CA ASP A 151 13.72 -23.85 14.97
C ASP A 151 12.83 -22.66 14.57
N GLU A 152 11.97 -22.84 13.56
CA GLU A 152 11.01 -21.83 13.07
C GLU A 152 9.56 -22.26 13.34
N PRO A 153 8.86 -21.65 14.32
CA PRO A 153 7.49 -22.03 14.64
C PRO A 153 6.50 -21.81 13.48
N PRO A 154 5.55 -22.73 13.26
CA PRO A 154 4.52 -22.54 12.25
C PRO A 154 3.58 -21.38 12.61
N LEU A 155 3.15 -20.64 11.59
CA LEU A 155 2.16 -19.57 11.72
C LEU A 155 0.77 -20.18 11.51
N ARG A 156 -0.16 -19.89 12.42
CA ARG A 156 -1.57 -20.28 12.25
C ARG A 156 -2.19 -19.59 11.04
N ASP A 157 -3.19 -20.23 10.44
CA ASP A 157 -3.97 -19.60 9.36
C ASP A 157 -4.55 -18.26 9.86
N PRO A 158 -4.20 -17.12 9.22
CA PRO A 158 -4.72 -15.81 9.62
C PRO A 158 -6.25 -15.73 9.63
N LEU A 159 -6.94 -16.50 8.78
CA LEU A 159 -8.40 -16.52 8.75
C LEU A 159 -9.00 -17.24 9.97
N GLU A 160 -8.31 -18.23 10.53
CA GLU A 160 -8.74 -18.88 11.77
C GLU A 160 -8.58 -17.96 12.98
N LEU A 161 -7.51 -17.17 13.01
CA LEU A 161 -7.34 -16.13 14.03
C LEU A 161 -8.51 -15.13 14.00
N VAL A 162 -8.96 -14.73 12.80
CA VAL A 162 -10.16 -13.88 12.64
C VAL A 162 -11.43 -14.58 13.11
N GLU A 163 -11.62 -15.87 12.83
CA GLU A 163 -12.78 -16.63 13.32
C GLU A 163 -12.86 -16.62 14.84
N VAL A 164 -11.73 -16.86 15.52
CA VAL A 164 -11.62 -16.86 16.98
C VAL A 164 -11.93 -15.47 17.54
N VAL A 165 -11.34 -14.42 16.96
CA VAL A 165 -11.59 -13.03 17.37
C VAL A 165 -13.08 -12.67 17.23
N ARG A 166 -13.71 -13.03 16.11
CA ARG A 166 -15.13 -12.75 15.89
C ARG A 166 -16.02 -13.52 16.86
N ALA A 167 -15.69 -14.78 17.16
CA ALA A 167 -16.43 -15.57 18.12
C ALA A 167 -16.34 -14.96 19.52
N ALA A 168 -15.15 -14.55 19.95
CA ALA A 168 -14.94 -13.89 21.24
C ALA A 168 -15.69 -12.54 21.32
N LEU A 169 -15.62 -11.71 20.27
CA LEU A 169 -16.34 -10.42 20.17
C LEU A 169 -17.86 -10.56 20.21
N SER A 170 -18.41 -11.71 19.80
CA SER A 170 -19.84 -11.96 19.86
C SER A 170 -20.35 -12.32 21.26
N GLU A 171 -19.44 -12.67 22.17
CA GLU A 171 -19.77 -13.14 23.52
C GLU A 171 -19.44 -12.12 24.60
N ARG A 172 -18.30 -11.42 24.51
CA ARG A 172 -17.89 -10.40 25.48
C ARG A 172 -17.39 -9.13 24.80
N GLU A 173 -17.44 -8.02 25.53
CA GLU A 173 -16.77 -6.79 25.10
C GLU A 173 -15.25 -7.01 25.15
N ILE A 174 -14.57 -6.65 24.08
CA ILE A 174 -13.11 -6.75 23.96
C ILE A 174 -12.62 -5.39 23.50
N ASP A 175 -11.70 -4.82 24.27
CA ASP A 175 -11.06 -3.55 24.00
C ASP A 175 -9.71 -3.74 23.29
N THR A 176 -8.98 -4.79 23.70
CA THR A 176 -7.62 -5.06 23.23
C THR A 176 -7.47 -6.52 22.80
N VAL A 177 -6.99 -6.71 21.57
CA VAL A 177 -6.48 -7.98 21.08
C VAL A 177 -4.96 -7.97 21.23
N TYR A 178 -4.44 -8.92 22.01
CA TYR A 178 -3.04 -8.99 22.38
C TYR A 178 -2.38 -10.19 21.72
N LEU A 179 -1.51 -9.94 20.75
CA LEU A 179 -0.76 -10.98 20.05
C LEU A 179 0.47 -11.36 20.87
N TYR A 180 0.50 -12.60 21.34
CA TYR A 180 1.63 -13.13 22.09
C TYR A 180 2.53 -13.93 21.13
N ASN A 181 3.69 -13.37 20.77
CA ASN A 181 4.58 -13.92 19.75
C ASN A 181 5.80 -14.64 20.36
N GLY A 182 6.09 -15.84 19.87
CA GLY A 182 7.34 -16.53 20.13
C GLY A 182 8.52 -15.99 19.30
N PHE A 183 9.69 -16.60 19.46
CA PHE A 183 10.86 -16.36 18.63
C PHE A 183 10.81 -17.19 17.34
N ALA A 184 11.19 -16.61 16.21
CA ALA A 184 11.53 -17.33 14.99
C ALA A 184 12.93 -16.89 14.49
N PRO A 185 13.71 -17.75 13.81
CA PRO A 185 15.05 -17.42 13.34
C PRO A 185 14.99 -16.36 12.24
N GLY A 186 15.92 -15.40 12.29
CA GLY A 186 15.99 -14.28 11.33
C GLY A 186 16.33 -12.96 12.01
N ASP A 187 16.63 -11.93 11.21
CA ASP A 187 16.95 -10.60 11.74
C ASP A 187 15.71 -9.86 12.26
N ASP A 188 14.52 -10.18 11.75
CA ASP A 188 13.23 -9.60 12.15
C ASP A 188 12.47 -10.46 13.16
N VAL A 189 13.07 -11.56 13.63
CA VAL A 189 12.51 -12.55 14.56
C VAL A 189 11.11 -13.10 14.17
N GLY A 190 10.82 -13.15 12.86
CA GLY A 190 9.55 -13.64 12.31
C GLY A 190 8.43 -12.60 12.27
N LEU A 191 8.71 -11.33 12.59
CA LEU A 191 7.72 -10.26 12.64
C LEU A 191 7.11 -9.91 11.28
N SER A 192 7.85 -10.06 10.18
CA SER A 192 7.31 -9.80 8.84
C SER A 192 6.13 -10.71 8.50
N ARG A 193 6.10 -11.93 9.05
CA ARG A 193 4.98 -12.87 8.89
C ARG A 193 3.71 -12.40 9.60
N LEU A 194 3.82 -11.51 10.59
CA LEU A 194 2.68 -10.96 11.34
C LEU A 194 2.09 -9.69 10.73
N VAL A 195 2.83 -8.98 9.88
CA VAL A 195 2.33 -7.78 9.16
C VAL A 195 1.00 -8.06 8.45
N PRO A 196 0.84 -9.11 7.60
CA PRO A 196 -0.44 -9.40 6.97
C PRO A 196 -1.52 -9.85 7.98
N VAL A 197 -1.13 -10.51 9.08
CA VAL A 197 -2.06 -10.93 10.13
C VAL A 197 -2.67 -9.72 10.84
N ILE A 198 -1.83 -8.75 11.22
CA ILE A 198 -2.27 -7.51 11.88
C ILE A 198 -3.14 -6.69 10.92
N ALA A 199 -2.75 -6.57 9.65
CA ALA A 199 -3.54 -5.89 8.64
C ALA A 199 -4.93 -6.53 8.47
N LEU A 200 -5.00 -7.86 8.51
CA LEU A 200 -6.26 -8.60 8.46
C LEU A 200 -7.09 -8.38 9.73
N LEU A 201 -6.50 -8.51 10.92
CA LEU A 201 -7.18 -8.29 12.20
C LEU A 201 -7.71 -6.86 12.31
N ARG A 202 -6.95 -5.86 11.88
CA ARG A 202 -7.35 -4.44 11.87
C ARG A 202 -8.65 -4.20 11.11
N ARG A 203 -8.85 -4.90 9.98
CA ARG A 203 -10.11 -4.82 9.20
C ARG A 203 -11.34 -5.31 9.97
N HIS A 204 -11.15 -6.18 10.97
CA HIS A 204 -12.24 -6.76 11.78
C HIS A 204 -12.39 -6.12 13.15
N LEU A 205 -11.38 -5.41 13.65
CA LEU A 205 -11.35 -4.84 15.00
C LEU A 205 -11.80 -3.36 15.04
N GLY A 206 -11.75 -2.66 13.92
CA GLY A 206 -12.13 -1.25 13.85
C GLY A 206 -11.25 -0.38 14.75
N HIS A 207 -11.86 0.27 15.74
CA HIS A 207 -11.18 1.16 16.71
C HIS A 207 -10.54 0.42 17.89
N ARG A 208 -10.76 -0.89 18.04
CA ARG A 208 -10.18 -1.70 19.13
C ARG A 208 -8.67 -1.81 18.99
N GLN A 209 -7.98 -1.98 20.11
CA GLN A 209 -6.52 -1.99 20.13
C GLN A 209 -5.95 -3.33 19.68
N ILE A 210 -4.83 -3.29 18.95
CA ILE A 210 -3.98 -4.45 18.71
C ILE A 210 -2.65 -4.20 19.41
N ALA A 211 -2.30 -5.10 20.33
CA ALA A 211 -1.01 -5.15 20.98
C ALA A 211 -0.21 -6.35 20.46
N LEU A 212 1.12 -6.23 20.42
CA LEU A 212 2.02 -7.31 20.04
C LEU A 212 3.17 -7.38 21.02
N GLU A 213 3.31 -8.53 21.66
CA GLU A 213 4.46 -8.90 22.48
C GLU A 213 5.43 -9.75 21.69
N THR A 214 6.71 -9.36 21.68
CA THR A 214 7.72 -10.03 20.88
C THR A 214 9.13 -9.89 21.44
N VAL A 215 10.03 -10.72 20.92
CA VAL A 215 11.48 -10.62 21.13
C VAL A 215 12.02 -9.45 20.31
N ALA A 216 13.08 -8.80 20.78
CA ALA A 216 13.67 -7.67 20.09
C ALA A 216 14.20 -8.06 18.69
N PRO A 217 13.71 -7.46 17.59
CA PRO A 217 14.29 -7.67 16.27
C PRO A 217 15.62 -6.91 16.14
N LYS A 218 16.56 -7.48 15.37
CA LYS A 218 17.80 -6.78 14.99
C LYS A 218 17.51 -5.70 13.94
N ASP A 219 16.65 -6.04 12.98
CA ASP A 219 16.08 -5.13 12.00
C ASP A 219 14.86 -4.40 12.58
N THR A 220 15.03 -3.15 12.98
CA THR A 220 13.95 -2.35 13.55
C THR A 220 12.99 -1.80 12.50
N SER A 221 13.28 -1.88 11.20
CA SER A 221 12.36 -1.42 10.15
C SER A 221 11.04 -2.20 10.11
N VAL A 222 11.04 -3.45 10.59
CA VAL A 222 9.82 -4.25 10.71
C VAL A 222 8.81 -3.63 11.69
N ILE A 223 9.26 -2.85 12.67
CA ILE A 223 8.40 -2.12 13.61
C ILE A 223 7.55 -1.08 12.85
N ASP A 224 8.14 -0.45 11.82
CA ASP A 224 7.47 0.53 10.97
C ASP A 224 6.37 -0.16 10.13
N ALA A 225 6.66 -1.34 9.59
CA ALA A 225 5.71 -2.16 8.84
C ALA A 225 4.55 -2.67 9.73
N LEU A 226 4.83 -3.11 10.95
CA LEU A 226 3.80 -3.53 11.93
C LEU A 226 2.89 -2.36 12.29
N TYR A 227 3.45 -1.17 12.51
CA TYR A 227 2.67 0.05 12.74
C TYR A 227 1.79 0.38 11.54
N ALA A 228 2.33 0.36 10.33
CA ALA A 228 1.57 0.61 9.09
C ALA A 228 0.43 -0.41 8.91
N ALA A 229 0.65 -1.69 9.21
CA ALA A 229 -0.37 -2.73 9.19
C ALA A 229 -1.50 -2.50 10.21
N GLY A 230 -1.25 -1.70 11.24
CA GLY A 230 -2.25 -1.28 12.21
C GLY A 230 -2.03 -1.82 13.61
N LEU A 231 -0.78 -2.06 14.02
CA LEU A 231 -0.42 -2.28 15.41
C LEU A 231 -0.57 -0.98 16.21
N ASP A 232 -1.16 -1.03 17.41
CA ASP A 232 -1.35 0.17 18.27
C ASP A 232 -0.46 0.18 19.52
N ILE A 233 -0.04 -1.00 20.00
CA ILE A 233 0.81 -1.15 21.19
C ILE A 233 1.94 -2.13 20.85
N PHE A 234 3.18 -1.70 21.08
CA PHE A 234 4.38 -2.51 20.88
C PHE A 234 4.95 -2.91 22.24
N VAL A 235 5.07 -4.21 22.48
CA VAL A 235 5.58 -4.77 23.73
C VAL A 235 6.86 -5.54 23.45
N CYS A 236 7.96 -5.11 24.05
CA CYS A 236 9.25 -5.79 23.99
C CYS A 236 9.87 -5.82 25.38
N ASN A 237 10.05 -7.02 25.91
CA ASN A 237 10.25 -7.21 27.34
C ASN A 237 11.74 -7.21 27.70
N LEU A 238 12.03 -6.55 28.82
CA LEU A 238 13.33 -6.62 29.49
C LEU A 238 13.40 -7.83 30.43
N GLU A 239 12.26 -8.20 31.03
CA GLU A 239 12.04 -9.26 32.04
C GLU A 239 12.83 -9.14 33.34
N VAL A 240 14.12 -8.89 33.27
CA VAL A 240 15.06 -8.75 34.39
C VAL A 240 15.96 -7.57 34.09
N HIS A 241 16.09 -6.64 35.03
CA HIS A 241 16.90 -5.44 34.84
C HIS A 241 18.39 -5.75 34.94
N ASN A 242 18.79 -6.57 35.93
CA ASN A 242 20.16 -7.00 36.09
C ASN A 242 20.63 -7.82 34.87
N ALA A 243 21.65 -7.33 34.16
CA ALA A 243 22.12 -7.91 32.90
C ALA A 243 22.69 -9.33 33.06
N ASP A 244 23.39 -9.60 34.17
CA ASP A 244 23.97 -10.93 34.44
C ASP A 244 22.85 -11.93 34.72
N ARG A 245 21.88 -11.54 35.55
CA ARG A 245 20.70 -12.36 35.84
C ARG A 245 19.82 -12.56 34.62
N PHE A 246 19.68 -11.56 33.76
CA PHE A 246 18.99 -11.70 32.48
C PHE A 246 19.67 -12.73 31.57
N ALA A 247 21.00 -12.69 31.45
CA ALA A 247 21.75 -13.63 30.63
C ALA A 247 21.61 -15.08 31.12
N GLU A 248 21.56 -15.27 32.45
CA GLU A 248 21.32 -16.58 33.07
C GLU A 248 19.91 -17.09 32.78
N VAL A 249 18.90 -16.26 33.03
CA VAL A 249 17.49 -16.68 33.03
C VAL A 249 16.89 -16.70 31.61
N CYS A 250 17.40 -15.88 30.70
CA CYS A 250 16.93 -15.72 29.32
C CYS A 250 18.05 -15.97 28.28
N PRO A 251 18.70 -17.14 28.26
CA PRO A 251 19.92 -17.37 27.46
C PRO A 251 19.69 -17.19 25.95
N GLY A 252 18.57 -17.66 25.39
CA GLY A 252 18.24 -17.48 23.98
C GLY A 252 18.06 -16.01 23.57
N LYS A 253 17.40 -15.20 24.42
CA LYS A 253 17.25 -13.76 24.17
C LYS A 253 18.59 -13.02 24.29
N GLN A 254 19.45 -13.45 25.22
CA GLN A 254 20.80 -12.93 25.33
C GLN A 254 21.59 -13.19 24.03
N GLN A 255 21.50 -14.40 23.48
CA GLN A 255 22.12 -14.74 22.19
C GLN A 255 21.53 -13.96 21.00
N ALA A 256 20.23 -13.63 21.06
CA ALA A 256 19.54 -12.82 20.06
C ALA A 256 19.89 -11.32 20.11
N GLY A 257 20.81 -10.89 20.98
CA GLY A 257 21.27 -9.51 21.10
C GLY A 257 21.06 -8.90 22.49
N GLY A 258 20.38 -9.62 23.38
CA GLY A 258 20.21 -9.29 24.79
C GLY A 258 19.54 -7.94 25.03
N GLN A 259 19.83 -7.34 26.19
CA GLN A 259 19.25 -6.07 26.58
C GLN A 259 19.58 -4.92 25.59
N VAL A 260 20.72 -4.96 24.91
CA VAL A 260 21.10 -3.94 23.90
C VAL A 260 20.11 -3.93 22.73
N ALA A 261 19.71 -5.10 22.24
CA ALA A 261 18.71 -5.20 21.19
C ALA A 261 17.32 -4.74 21.68
N ILE A 262 16.95 -5.09 22.92
CA ILE A 262 15.69 -4.68 23.55
C ILE A 262 15.59 -3.15 23.62
N TRP A 263 16.61 -2.49 24.17
CA TRP A 263 16.63 -1.03 24.25
C TRP A 263 16.58 -0.37 22.87
N LYS A 264 17.33 -0.90 21.90
CA LYS A 264 17.27 -0.41 20.50
C LYS A 264 15.87 -0.52 19.90
N ALA A 265 15.17 -1.65 20.11
CA ALA A 265 13.82 -1.86 19.62
C ALA A 265 12.80 -0.91 20.30
N LEU A 266 12.89 -0.74 21.62
CA LEU A 266 12.05 0.16 22.39
C LEU A 266 12.25 1.63 21.99
N ASP A 267 13.51 2.07 21.81
CA ASP A 267 13.83 3.43 21.37
C ASP A 267 13.33 3.72 19.94
N HIS A 268 13.39 2.74 19.05
CA HIS A 268 12.82 2.87 17.71
C HIS A 268 11.30 2.94 17.77
N ALA A 269 10.64 2.04 18.51
CA ALA A 269 9.19 2.02 18.65
C ALA A 269 8.65 3.36 19.23
N ARG A 270 9.35 3.97 20.18
CA ARG A 270 9.01 5.30 20.75
C ARG A 270 8.87 6.41 19.69
N GLN A 271 9.65 6.33 18.62
CA GLN A 271 9.62 7.35 17.55
C GLN A 271 8.40 7.19 16.63
N VAL A 272 7.84 5.98 16.59
CA VAL A 272 6.76 5.56 15.70
C VAL A 272 5.41 5.71 16.40
N PHE A 273 5.27 5.05 17.55
CA PHE A 273 4.05 4.95 18.32
C PHE A 273 3.75 6.23 19.14
N ARG A 274 2.53 6.35 19.66
CA ARG A 274 2.16 7.44 20.59
C ARG A 274 2.74 7.17 21.98
N GLY A 275 2.87 8.22 22.80
CA GLY A 275 3.25 8.08 24.20
C GLY A 275 2.30 7.10 24.93
N GLY A 276 2.88 6.21 25.75
CA GLY A 276 2.15 5.18 26.47
C GLY A 276 1.81 3.91 25.67
N ALA A 277 2.23 3.82 24.41
CA ALA A 277 1.99 2.66 23.54
C ALA A 277 3.18 1.69 23.44
N VAL A 278 4.33 2.05 24.01
CA VAL A 278 5.53 1.22 24.05
C VAL A 278 5.69 0.69 25.46
N VAL A 279 5.73 -0.62 25.59
CA VAL A 279 5.60 -1.33 26.86
C VAL A 279 6.72 -2.35 27.02
N SER A 280 7.15 -2.58 28.26
CA SER A 280 8.10 -3.64 28.57
C SER A 280 7.72 -4.32 29.89
N HIS A 281 7.70 -5.66 29.90
CA HIS A 281 7.43 -6.41 31.12
C HIS A 281 8.69 -6.60 31.97
N LEU A 282 8.52 -6.54 33.29
CA LEU A 282 9.49 -6.99 34.30
C LEU A 282 8.84 -8.10 35.13
N ILE A 283 9.60 -9.17 35.39
CA ILE A 283 9.13 -10.32 36.14
C ILE A 283 9.63 -10.22 37.58
N VAL A 284 8.69 -9.98 38.49
CA VAL A 284 8.95 -9.82 39.92
C VAL A 284 9.28 -11.17 40.54
N GLY A 285 10.40 -11.25 41.26
CA GLY A 285 10.90 -12.47 41.89
C GLY A 285 12.01 -13.19 41.10
N LEU A 286 12.33 -12.76 39.87
CA LEU A 286 13.52 -13.23 39.13
C LEU A 286 14.76 -12.37 39.38
N ASP A 287 14.54 -11.14 39.84
CA ASP A 287 15.55 -10.14 40.21
C ASP A 287 15.28 -9.67 41.65
N ASP A 288 16.24 -9.02 42.27
CA ASP A 288 16.01 -8.41 43.59
C ASP A 288 15.09 -7.18 43.49
N VAL A 289 14.45 -6.82 44.61
CA VAL A 289 13.47 -5.72 44.66
C VAL A 289 14.11 -4.38 44.24
N GLU A 290 15.35 -4.11 44.66
CA GLU A 290 16.03 -2.85 44.34
C GLU A 290 16.45 -2.79 42.87
N SER A 291 16.93 -3.89 42.29
CA SER A 291 17.18 -4.00 40.85
C SER A 291 15.89 -3.83 40.05
N THR A 292 14.76 -4.39 40.52
CA THR A 292 13.46 -4.23 39.88
C THR A 292 12.99 -2.78 39.91
N LYS A 293 13.14 -2.05 41.04
CA LYS A 293 12.86 -0.60 41.12
C LYS A 293 13.69 0.20 40.13
N LYS A 294 15.00 -0.08 40.03
CA LYS A 294 15.86 0.57 39.02
C LYS A 294 15.40 0.27 37.60
N GLY A 295 14.94 -0.96 37.33
CA GLY A 295 14.35 -1.32 36.04
C GLY A 295 13.09 -0.52 35.71
N ILE A 296 12.19 -0.34 36.69
CA ILE A 296 10.99 0.50 36.57
C ILE A 296 11.40 1.93 36.21
N ASP A 297 12.32 2.51 36.99
CA ASP A 297 12.75 3.90 36.81
C ASP A 297 13.46 4.10 35.45
N ALA A 298 14.28 3.13 35.02
CA ALA A 298 14.96 3.17 33.73
C ALA A 298 13.97 3.15 32.55
N LEU A 299 12.97 2.26 32.58
CA LEU A 299 11.94 2.18 31.54
C LEU A 299 11.14 3.49 31.45
N ILE A 300 10.72 4.03 32.60
CA ILE A 300 10.00 5.30 32.71
C ILE A 300 10.87 6.46 32.16
N ALA A 301 12.15 6.53 32.52
CA ALA A 301 13.06 7.56 32.01
C ALA A 301 13.20 7.52 30.48
N HIS A 302 13.08 6.34 29.86
CA HIS A 302 13.10 6.16 28.41
C HIS A 302 11.74 6.38 27.71
N GLY A 303 10.66 6.66 28.45
CA GLY A 303 9.33 6.82 27.88
C GLY A 303 8.61 5.50 27.57
N VAL A 304 9.07 4.40 28.17
CA VAL A 304 8.50 3.06 28.05
C VAL A 304 7.68 2.74 29.30
N VAL A 305 6.48 2.17 29.12
CA VAL A 305 5.62 1.85 30.26
C VAL A 305 6.01 0.48 30.83
N PRO A 306 6.42 0.39 32.11
CA PRO A 306 6.67 -0.89 32.77
C PRO A 306 5.36 -1.60 33.11
N LEU A 307 5.31 -2.91 32.88
CA LEU A 307 4.29 -3.80 33.44
C LEU A 307 4.95 -4.88 34.28
N LEU A 308 4.45 -5.07 35.51
CA LEU A 308 4.99 -6.06 36.44
C LEU A 308 4.19 -7.36 36.36
N GLN A 309 4.91 -8.48 36.21
CA GLN A 309 4.34 -9.83 36.19
C GLN A 309 4.94 -10.63 37.35
N PRO A 310 4.15 -11.31 38.19
CA PRO A 310 4.71 -12.17 39.23
C PRO A 310 5.37 -13.40 38.59
N PHE A 311 6.59 -13.74 39.04
CA PHE A 311 7.17 -15.04 38.76
C PHE A 311 6.33 -16.14 39.41
N ARG A 312 6.00 -17.18 38.64
CA ARG A 312 5.32 -18.38 39.12
C ARG A 312 6.19 -19.60 38.80
N PRO A 313 6.49 -20.45 39.80
CA PRO A 313 7.29 -21.65 39.57
C PRO A 313 6.45 -22.70 38.83
N LEU A 314 6.68 -22.78 37.52
CA LEU A 314 5.96 -23.69 36.62
C LEU A 314 6.61 -25.08 36.60
N PRO A 315 5.82 -26.17 36.59
CA PRO A 315 6.35 -27.53 36.59
C PRO A 315 7.19 -27.85 35.35
N GLY A 316 8.31 -28.57 35.52
CA GLY A 316 9.17 -28.98 34.41
C GLY A 316 10.05 -27.85 33.85
N THR A 317 10.10 -26.70 34.51
CA THR A 317 11.02 -25.61 34.19
C THR A 317 12.25 -25.64 35.11
N PRO A 318 13.44 -25.17 34.67
CA PRO A 318 14.62 -25.12 35.55
C PRO A 318 14.42 -24.35 36.86
N LEU A 319 13.49 -23.38 36.89
CA LEU A 319 13.16 -22.60 38.08
C LEU A 319 11.93 -23.11 38.85
N GLU A 320 11.47 -24.34 38.63
CA GLU A 320 10.29 -24.91 39.33
C GLU A 320 10.41 -24.94 40.86
N SER A 321 11.65 -24.96 41.37
CA SER A 321 11.94 -24.99 42.81
C SER A 321 12.14 -23.61 43.44
N GLN A 322 12.25 -22.56 42.64
CA GLN A 322 12.42 -21.19 43.12
C GLN A 322 11.11 -20.68 43.74
N ALA A 323 11.22 -20.00 44.89
CA ALA A 323 10.07 -19.37 45.51
C ALA A 323 9.55 -18.21 44.64
N GLY A 324 8.22 -18.08 44.54
CA GLY A 324 7.59 -16.89 43.97
C GLY A 324 7.76 -15.66 44.89
N PRO A 325 7.49 -14.45 44.39
CA PRO A 325 7.57 -13.24 45.19
C PRO A 325 6.52 -13.22 46.30
N SER A 326 6.87 -12.64 47.43
CA SER A 326 5.94 -12.38 48.53
C SER A 326 4.94 -11.28 48.18
N LEU A 327 3.81 -11.24 48.90
CA LEU A 327 2.80 -10.20 48.69
C LEU A 327 3.34 -8.81 49.06
N GLU A 328 4.18 -8.74 50.09
CA GLU A 328 4.89 -7.53 50.52
C GLU A 328 5.77 -6.96 49.41
N GLU A 329 6.62 -7.78 48.79
CA GLU A 329 7.50 -7.37 47.68
C GLU A 329 6.68 -6.89 46.47
N MET A 330 5.59 -7.61 46.16
CA MET A 330 4.69 -7.24 45.07
C MET A 330 4.05 -5.87 45.34
N GLU A 331 3.46 -5.67 46.51
CA GLU A 331 2.81 -4.40 46.86
C GLU A 331 3.81 -3.24 46.85
N GLU A 332 5.00 -3.42 47.41
CA GLU A 332 6.06 -2.41 47.42
C GLU A 332 6.42 -1.96 45.99
N LEU A 333 6.62 -2.90 45.07
CA LEU A 333 6.99 -2.60 43.69
C LEU A 333 5.85 -1.96 42.89
N PHE A 334 4.60 -2.38 43.11
CA PHE A 334 3.44 -1.78 42.45
C PHE A 334 3.18 -0.34 42.95
N LEU A 335 3.39 -0.06 44.24
CA LEU A 335 3.31 1.30 44.78
C LEU A 335 4.43 2.18 44.23
N HIS A 336 5.66 1.66 44.12
CA HIS A 336 6.79 2.35 43.48
C HIS A 336 6.49 2.68 42.02
N LEU A 337 6.01 1.70 41.25
CA LEU A 337 5.58 1.87 39.85
C LEU A 337 4.54 2.98 39.71
N TYR A 338 3.49 2.95 40.54
CA TYR A 338 2.42 3.94 40.51
C TYR A 338 2.94 5.36 40.80
N ALA A 339 3.80 5.50 41.82
CA ALA A 339 4.42 6.78 42.16
C ALA A 339 5.30 7.31 41.02
N ALA A 340 6.16 6.45 40.44
CA ALA A 340 7.07 6.83 39.37
C ALA A 340 6.34 7.23 38.08
N ILE A 341 5.31 6.48 37.67
CA ILE A 341 4.47 6.82 36.50
C ILE A 341 3.72 8.13 36.71
N SER A 342 3.15 8.32 37.92
CA SER A 342 2.42 9.55 38.26
C SER A 342 3.32 10.77 38.24
N ALA A 343 4.55 10.65 38.76
CA ALA A 343 5.54 11.73 38.75
C ALA A 343 6.02 12.09 37.34
N ALA A 344 6.16 11.11 36.45
CA ALA A 344 6.57 11.32 35.06
C ALA A 344 5.44 11.90 34.16
N GLY A 345 4.19 11.87 34.61
CA GLY A 345 3.04 12.35 33.83
C GLY A 345 2.72 11.47 32.61
N PHE A 346 3.12 10.19 32.63
CA PHE A 346 2.84 9.29 31.52
C PHE A 346 1.36 8.98 31.36
N SER A 347 0.86 9.05 30.13
CA SER A 347 -0.49 8.62 29.84
C SER A 347 -0.54 7.11 29.69
N THR A 348 -1.15 6.41 30.65
CA THR A 348 -1.29 4.95 30.67
C THR A 348 -2.63 4.46 30.09
N HIS A 349 -3.40 5.37 29.48
CA HIS A 349 -4.74 5.12 28.95
C HIS A 349 -4.83 3.95 27.94
N ARG A 350 -3.72 3.61 27.28
CA ARG A 350 -3.62 2.51 26.34
C ARG A 350 -3.60 1.14 27.00
N LEU A 351 -3.28 1.10 28.28
CA LEU A 351 -3.24 -0.10 29.10
C LEU A 351 -4.57 -0.35 29.84
N ARG A 352 -5.61 0.43 29.52
CA ARG A 352 -6.96 0.19 30.04
C ARG A 352 -7.37 -1.26 29.76
N HIS A 353 -7.93 -1.90 30.77
CA HIS A 353 -8.40 -3.29 30.69
C HIS A 353 -7.34 -4.31 30.21
N MET A 354 -6.05 -3.99 30.33
CA MET A 354 -4.94 -4.94 30.17
C MET A 354 -4.53 -5.57 31.53
N GLY A 355 -5.41 -5.52 32.53
CA GLY A 355 -5.17 -5.84 33.94
C GLY A 355 -5.07 -7.32 34.27
N ARG A 356 -4.17 -8.07 33.61
CA ARG A 356 -3.89 -9.47 33.95
C ARG A 356 -3.39 -9.62 35.41
N VAL A 357 -2.64 -8.63 35.91
CA VAL A 357 -2.16 -8.53 37.31
C VAL A 357 -2.73 -7.25 37.95
N LEU A 358 -2.03 -6.13 37.84
CA LEU A 358 -2.58 -4.79 38.02
C LEU A 358 -1.97 -3.94 36.92
N THR A 359 -2.77 -3.14 36.23
CA THR A 359 -2.20 -2.09 35.39
C THR A 359 -1.71 -0.93 36.26
N PRO A 360 -0.82 -0.05 35.76
CA PRO A 360 -0.51 1.19 36.46
C PRO A 360 -1.75 1.98 36.89
N MET A 361 -2.82 1.97 36.08
CA MET A 361 -4.09 2.64 36.39
C MET A 361 -4.87 1.95 37.52
N GLU A 362 -4.80 0.62 37.62
CA GLU A 362 -5.44 -0.16 38.69
C GLU A 362 -4.64 -0.11 40.00
N SER A 363 -3.34 0.15 39.93
CA SER A 363 -2.43 0.15 41.10
C SER A 363 -2.80 1.21 42.15
N ARG A 364 -3.53 2.27 41.75
CA ARG A 364 -4.08 3.28 42.68
C ARG A 364 -5.02 2.71 43.74
N VAL A 365 -5.62 1.54 43.49
CA VAL A 365 -6.51 0.85 44.44
C VAL A 365 -5.73 0.41 45.68
N LEU A 366 -4.42 0.18 45.56
CA LEU A 366 -3.53 -0.09 46.70
C LEU A 366 -3.43 1.12 47.65
N ASP A 367 -3.49 2.35 47.11
CA ASP A 367 -3.44 3.62 47.86
C ASP A 367 -4.84 4.24 48.10
N GLY A 368 -5.91 3.54 47.76
CA GLY A 368 -7.30 3.99 47.98
C GLY A 368 -7.74 5.23 47.18
N ARG A 369 -7.01 5.64 46.14
CA ARG A 369 -7.34 6.84 45.34
C ARG A 369 -8.40 6.59 44.28
N GLU A 370 -9.27 7.56 44.03
CA GLU A 370 -10.24 7.53 42.92
C GLU A 370 -9.61 7.77 41.53
N ALA A 371 -10.32 7.34 40.48
CA ALA A 371 -9.91 7.56 39.09
C ALA A 371 -10.01 9.03 38.71
N MET A 372 -8.98 9.57 38.05
CA MET A 372 -8.98 10.92 37.53
C MET A 372 -9.99 11.09 36.39
N LEU A 373 -10.45 12.33 36.13
CA LEU A 373 -11.40 12.62 35.03
C LEU A 373 -10.85 12.21 33.64
N SER A 374 -9.55 12.40 33.41
CA SER A 374 -8.87 11.97 32.18
C SER A 374 -8.96 10.46 31.97
N GLU A 375 -8.80 9.68 33.05
CA GLU A 375 -8.90 8.22 33.02
C GLU A 375 -10.34 7.77 32.75
N ARG A 376 -11.32 8.40 33.41
CA ARG A 376 -12.76 8.15 33.18
C ARG A 376 -13.17 8.42 31.73
N TRP A 377 -12.60 9.45 31.11
CA TRP A 377 -12.86 9.77 29.71
C TRP A 377 -12.32 8.70 28.76
N VAL A 378 -11.07 8.24 28.94
CA VAL A 378 -10.50 7.22 28.04
C VAL A 378 -11.14 5.84 28.25
N SER A 379 -11.61 5.53 29.46
CA SER A 379 -12.41 4.33 29.69
C SER A 379 -13.86 4.44 29.20
N SER A 380 -14.30 5.61 28.72
CA SER A 380 -15.65 5.79 28.15
C SER A 380 -15.73 5.29 26.70
N SER A 381 -16.92 4.87 26.25
CA SER A 381 -17.12 4.42 24.86
C SER A 381 -16.72 5.49 23.83
N ILE A 382 -17.04 6.76 24.11
CA ILE A 382 -16.71 7.90 23.23
C ILE A 382 -15.19 8.10 23.16
N GLY A 383 -14.50 8.07 24.30
CA GLY A 383 -13.04 8.19 24.36
C GLY A 383 -12.34 7.09 23.56
N ARG A 384 -12.79 5.84 23.69
CA ARG A 384 -12.25 4.69 22.93
C ARG A 384 -12.35 4.88 21.43
N HIS A 385 -13.50 5.35 20.94
CA HIS A 385 -13.72 5.59 19.51
C HIS A 385 -12.85 6.74 18.99
N TRP A 386 -12.76 7.83 19.75
CA TRP A 386 -11.97 9.00 19.37
C TRP A 386 -10.48 8.67 19.27
N ASP A 387 -9.91 7.96 20.24
CA ASP A 387 -8.51 7.57 20.21
C ASP A 387 -8.21 6.60 19.06
N GLY A 388 -9.08 5.62 18.81
CA GLY A 388 -8.92 4.70 17.67
C GLY A 388 -9.00 5.42 16.32
N TRP A 389 -9.88 6.43 16.19
CA TRP A 389 -9.95 7.26 14.98
C TRP A 389 -8.69 8.10 14.78
N MET A 390 -8.18 8.75 15.84
CA MET A 390 -6.94 9.53 15.77
C MET A 390 -5.74 8.65 15.40
N ASP A 391 -5.68 7.42 15.90
CA ASP A 391 -4.61 6.48 15.55
C ASP A 391 -4.70 6.03 14.08
N GLY A 392 -5.92 5.81 13.58
CA GLY A 392 -6.18 5.55 12.17
C GLY A 392 -5.72 6.70 11.28
N LEU A 393 -6.07 7.94 11.64
CA LEU A 393 -5.64 9.14 10.92
C LEU A 393 -4.12 9.31 10.94
N ARG A 394 -3.49 9.16 12.12
CA ARG A 394 -2.02 9.26 12.26
C ARG A 394 -1.31 8.19 11.43
N ARG A 395 -1.81 6.96 11.40
CA ARG A 395 -1.29 5.88 10.55
C ARG A 395 -1.43 6.22 9.08
N HIS A 396 -2.62 6.66 8.65
CA HIS A 396 -2.87 7.07 7.27
C HIS A 396 -1.92 8.14 6.78
N LEU A 397 -1.71 9.20 7.58
CA LEU A 397 -0.83 10.31 7.23
C LEU A 397 0.65 9.94 7.21
N ARG A 398 1.07 8.95 8.00
CA ARG A 398 2.49 8.52 8.10
C ARG A 398 2.85 7.40 7.14
N ALA A 399 1.95 6.46 6.91
CA ALA A 399 2.14 5.34 5.99
C ALA A 399 1.80 5.71 4.54
N GLY A 400 1.06 6.81 4.33
CA GLY A 400 0.56 7.23 3.02
C GLY A 400 -0.54 6.31 2.48
N ASN A 401 -1.28 6.78 1.48
CA ASN A 401 -2.07 5.91 0.61
C ASN A 401 -1.19 5.52 -0.57
N GLY A 402 -0.56 4.34 -0.58
CA GLY A 402 0.24 4.01 -1.76
C GLY A 402 0.79 2.60 -1.83
N GLU A 403 0.48 1.94 -2.95
CA GLU A 403 1.07 0.73 -3.51
C GLU A 403 2.54 0.95 -3.96
N GLY A 404 3.37 1.62 -3.15
CA GLY A 404 4.74 1.98 -3.49
C GLY A 404 5.62 2.23 -2.26
N ASP A 405 6.67 1.39 -2.15
CA ASP A 405 7.71 1.34 -1.10
C ASP A 405 7.20 1.14 0.34
N GLU A 406 6.77 -0.10 0.66
CA GLU A 406 6.16 -0.54 1.93
C GLU A 406 7.02 -0.39 3.21
N THR A 407 8.12 0.38 3.21
CA THR A 407 9.08 0.33 4.34
C THR A 407 9.45 1.67 4.98
N LEU A 408 9.08 2.83 4.44
CA LEU A 408 9.49 4.12 5.01
C LEU A 408 8.29 4.96 5.47
N LEU A 409 8.04 4.95 6.78
CA LEU A 409 7.09 5.86 7.42
C LEU A 409 7.56 7.31 7.30
N ASP A 410 6.65 8.22 6.98
CA ASP A 410 6.92 9.65 7.01
C ASP A 410 7.03 10.15 8.47
N ARG A 411 8.23 10.59 8.83
CA ARG A 411 8.57 11.04 10.19
C ARG A 411 8.39 12.55 10.38
N ARG A 412 7.91 13.28 9.37
CA ARG A 412 7.66 14.72 9.51
C ARG A 412 6.63 15.00 10.62
N PRO A 413 6.67 16.19 11.24
CA PRO A 413 5.68 16.57 12.24
C PRO A 413 4.25 16.49 11.69
N MET A 414 3.29 16.10 12.55
CA MET A 414 1.90 15.85 12.11
C MET A 414 1.25 17.06 11.42
N HIS A 415 1.55 18.27 11.87
CA HIS A 415 1.04 19.50 11.26
C HIS A 415 1.56 19.70 9.82
N VAL A 416 2.77 19.22 9.50
CA VAL A 416 3.33 19.28 8.15
C VAL A 416 2.62 18.29 7.23
N LEU A 417 2.33 17.08 7.73
CA LEU A 417 1.58 16.06 6.96
C LEU A 417 0.16 16.53 6.67
N LEU A 418 -0.53 17.07 7.68
CA LEU A 418 -1.86 17.66 7.53
C LEU A 418 -1.86 18.83 6.54
N ALA A 419 -0.84 19.71 6.60
CA ALA A 419 -0.70 20.80 5.64
C ALA A 419 -0.46 20.29 4.21
N GLY A 420 0.32 19.21 4.05
CA GLY A 420 0.55 18.55 2.77
C GLY A 420 -0.72 18.01 2.14
N GLU A 421 -1.56 17.33 2.91
CA GLU A 421 -2.87 16.84 2.46
C GLU A 421 -3.88 17.97 2.17
N ALA A 422 -3.79 19.09 2.89
CA ALA A 422 -4.68 20.24 2.69
C ALA A 422 -4.30 21.12 1.47
N LEU A 423 -3.03 21.09 1.04
CA LEU A 423 -2.51 21.97 0.00
C LEU A 423 -3.23 21.83 -1.36
N PRO A 424 -3.52 20.62 -1.89
CA PRO A 424 -4.27 20.49 -3.14
C PRO A 424 -5.67 21.12 -3.06
N PHE A 425 -6.35 20.99 -1.92
CA PHE A 425 -7.68 21.60 -1.72
C PHE A 425 -7.60 23.12 -1.70
N ALA A 426 -6.61 23.68 -0.99
CA ALA A 426 -6.39 25.12 -0.98
C ALA A 426 -6.05 25.65 -2.40
N ALA A 427 -5.21 24.94 -3.14
CA ALA A 427 -4.88 25.28 -4.53
C ALA A 427 -6.12 25.26 -5.44
N LEU A 428 -6.98 24.25 -5.32
CA LEU A 428 -8.25 24.17 -6.06
C LEU A 428 -9.18 25.33 -5.75
N VAL A 429 -9.30 25.72 -4.47
CA VAL A 429 -10.10 26.89 -4.07
C VAL A 429 -9.54 28.18 -4.70
N VAL A 430 -8.22 28.38 -4.65
CA VAL A 430 -7.58 29.56 -5.26
C VAL A 430 -7.80 29.58 -6.78
N ILE A 431 -7.59 28.46 -7.47
CA ILE A 431 -7.81 28.36 -8.92
C ILE A 431 -9.27 28.66 -9.28
N ALA A 432 -10.23 28.13 -8.51
CA ALA A 432 -11.65 28.40 -8.73
C ALA A 432 -11.98 29.88 -8.53
N LEU A 433 -11.43 30.51 -7.49
CA LEU A 433 -11.62 31.95 -7.24
C LEU A 433 -11.02 32.81 -8.35
N LEU A 434 -9.83 32.45 -8.87
CA LEU A 434 -9.21 33.15 -9.99
C LEU A 434 -10.03 33.01 -11.28
N ALA A 435 -10.52 31.81 -11.59
CA ALA A 435 -11.40 31.58 -12.75
C ALA A 435 -12.72 32.36 -12.62
N PHE A 436 -13.30 32.40 -11.42
CA PHE A 436 -14.50 33.18 -11.13
C PHE A 436 -14.25 34.68 -11.28
N ALA A 437 -13.13 35.20 -10.75
CA ALA A 437 -12.75 36.59 -10.89
C ALA A 437 -12.56 36.97 -12.38
N ALA A 438 -11.86 36.14 -13.16
CA ALA A 438 -11.69 36.35 -14.60
C ALA A 438 -13.02 36.35 -15.37
N GLY A 439 -13.97 35.50 -14.99
CA GLY A 439 -15.30 35.44 -15.60
C GLY A 439 -16.17 36.68 -15.37
N ASN A 440 -15.87 37.47 -14.33
CA ASN A 440 -16.53 38.74 -14.05
C ASN A 440 -15.85 39.95 -14.73
N MET A 441 -14.76 39.73 -15.46
CA MET A 441 -14.08 40.77 -16.24
C MET A 441 -14.68 40.88 -17.66
N ASP A 442 -14.64 42.08 -18.22
CA ASP A 442 -15.01 42.31 -19.62
C ASP A 442 -14.01 41.63 -20.57
N ALA A 443 -14.51 41.16 -21.71
CA ALA A 443 -13.68 40.54 -22.74
C ALA A 443 -12.59 41.51 -23.26
N PRO A 444 -11.35 41.04 -23.46
CA PRO A 444 -10.29 41.83 -24.10
C PRO A 444 -10.67 42.35 -25.50
N GLN A 445 -9.99 43.42 -25.94
CA GLN A 445 -10.22 44.00 -27.27
C GLN A 445 -10.07 42.94 -28.38
N GLY A 446 -11.05 42.90 -29.29
CA GLY A 446 -11.06 41.95 -30.42
C GLY A 446 -11.61 40.56 -30.08
N LEU A 447 -12.09 40.32 -28.85
CA LEU A 447 -12.68 39.05 -28.43
C LEU A 447 -14.14 39.21 -27.97
N SER A 448 -14.99 38.25 -28.30
CA SER A 448 -16.38 38.21 -27.81
C SER A 448 -16.44 37.71 -26.36
N GLN A 449 -17.53 38.02 -25.63
CA GLN A 449 -17.71 37.49 -24.27
C GLN A 449 -17.74 35.95 -24.24
N ASN A 450 -18.36 35.32 -25.23
CA ASN A 450 -18.35 33.86 -25.36
C ASN A 450 -16.94 33.32 -25.63
N GLY A 451 -16.14 34.05 -26.42
CA GLY A 451 -14.73 33.73 -26.64
C GLY A 451 -13.88 33.88 -25.38
N TRP A 452 -14.15 34.89 -24.56
CA TRP A 452 -13.49 35.07 -23.26
C TRP A 452 -13.81 33.93 -22.29
N SER A 453 -15.08 33.58 -22.16
CA SER A 453 -15.52 32.42 -21.37
C SER A 453 -14.90 31.11 -21.88
N ALA A 454 -14.78 30.92 -23.20
CA ALA A 454 -14.10 29.76 -23.77
C ALA A 454 -12.61 29.69 -23.39
N LEU A 455 -11.90 30.83 -23.41
CA LEU A 455 -10.50 30.91 -22.97
C LEU A 455 -10.34 30.64 -21.47
N ILE A 456 -11.26 31.13 -20.62
CA ILE A 456 -11.22 30.85 -19.19
C ILE A 456 -11.38 29.34 -18.93
N VAL A 457 -12.35 28.69 -19.58
CA VAL A 457 -12.54 27.24 -19.45
C VAL A 457 -11.31 26.48 -19.94
N PHE A 458 -10.76 26.87 -21.09
CA PHE A 458 -9.52 26.28 -21.61
C PHE A 458 -8.34 26.46 -20.64
N ALA A 459 -8.13 27.67 -20.11
CA ALA A 459 -7.05 27.97 -19.18
C ALA A 459 -7.21 27.22 -17.84
N LEU A 460 -8.45 27.11 -17.33
CA LEU A 460 -8.75 26.32 -16.15
C LEU A 460 -8.43 24.84 -16.37
N CYS A 461 -8.93 24.25 -17.46
CA CYS A 461 -8.64 22.86 -17.81
C CYS A 461 -7.15 22.63 -18.07
N LEU A 462 -6.46 23.58 -18.70
CA LEU A 462 -5.01 23.55 -18.92
C LEU A 462 -4.25 23.48 -17.60
N VAL A 463 -4.54 24.40 -16.66
CA VAL A 463 -3.89 24.41 -15.34
C VAL A 463 -4.17 23.10 -14.60
N LEU A 464 -5.40 22.60 -14.62
CA LEU A 464 -5.76 21.34 -13.95
C LEU A 464 -5.15 20.10 -14.60
N TRP A 465 -5.05 20.04 -15.93
CA TRP A 465 -4.35 18.96 -16.64
C TRP A 465 -2.84 18.98 -16.37
N VAL A 466 -2.24 20.17 -16.29
CA VAL A 466 -0.81 20.36 -16.00
C VAL A 466 -0.47 20.03 -14.55
N THR A 467 -1.26 20.53 -13.61
CA THR A 467 -1.02 20.32 -12.17
C THR A 467 -1.47 18.94 -11.69
N GLN A 468 -2.33 18.25 -12.45
CA GLN A 468 -2.96 16.98 -12.07
C GLN A 468 -3.67 17.03 -10.70
N LEU A 469 -4.11 18.21 -10.26
CA LEU A 469 -4.89 18.38 -9.03
C LEU A 469 -6.22 17.60 -9.08
N LEU A 470 -6.74 17.38 -10.29
CA LEU A 470 -7.85 16.49 -10.56
C LEU A 470 -7.44 15.46 -11.63
N PRO A 471 -7.99 14.23 -11.60
CA PRO A 471 -7.79 13.26 -12.68
C PRO A 471 -8.17 13.86 -14.03
N GLN A 472 -7.44 13.50 -15.10
CA GLN A 472 -7.60 14.10 -16.44
C GLN A 472 -9.04 14.00 -16.97
N ALA A 473 -9.69 12.86 -16.74
CA ALA A 473 -11.09 12.63 -17.09
C ALA A 473 -12.04 13.58 -16.35
N VAL A 474 -11.81 13.80 -15.05
CA VAL A 474 -12.62 14.69 -14.21
C VAL A 474 -12.46 16.14 -14.65
N THR A 475 -11.24 16.55 -14.99
CA THR A 475 -10.98 17.88 -15.57
C THR A 475 -11.71 18.08 -16.89
N SER A 476 -11.75 17.06 -17.75
CA SER A 476 -12.51 17.10 -19.02
C SER A 476 -14.03 17.16 -18.80
N LEU A 477 -14.55 16.44 -17.81
CA LEU A 477 -15.97 16.52 -17.42
C LEU A 477 -16.32 17.90 -16.87
N LEU A 478 -15.42 18.52 -16.09
CA LEU A 478 -15.59 19.89 -15.62
C LEU A 478 -15.68 20.86 -16.78
N GLY A 479 -14.76 20.79 -17.75
CA GLY A 479 -14.80 21.62 -18.95
C GLY A 479 -16.11 21.43 -19.74
N LEU A 480 -16.53 20.18 -19.93
CA LEU A 480 -17.79 19.83 -20.59
C LEU A 480 -19.02 20.45 -19.90
N ALA A 481 -19.03 20.47 -18.56
CA ALA A 481 -20.11 21.06 -17.79
C ALA A 481 -20.08 22.60 -17.86
N LEU A 482 -18.90 23.21 -17.80
CA LEU A 482 -18.74 24.67 -17.78
C LEU A 482 -19.08 25.34 -19.11
N LEU A 483 -18.76 24.72 -20.26
CA LEU A 483 -19.03 25.30 -21.57
C LEU A 483 -20.51 25.72 -21.77
N PRO A 484 -21.52 24.86 -21.54
CA PRO A 484 -22.91 25.26 -21.64
C PRO A 484 -23.39 26.14 -20.48
N LEU A 485 -22.87 25.94 -19.26
CA LEU A 485 -23.24 26.76 -18.10
C LEU A 485 -22.83 28.23 -18.28
N LEU A 486 -21.70 28.47 -18.92
CA LEU A 486 -21.20 29.82 -19.23
C LEU A 486 -21.73 30.36 -20.58
N GLY A 487 -22.67 29.65 -21.23
CA GLY A 487 -23.30 30.09 -22.48
C GLY A 487 -22.38 30.06 -23.71
N VAL A 488 -21.24 29.36 -23.65
CA VAL A 488 -20.25 29.30 -24.73
C VAL A 488 -20.80 28.53 -25.94
N LEU A 489 -21.42 27.38 -25.67
CA LEU A 489 -22.05 26.52 -26.68
C LEU A 489 -23.35 25.90 -26.10
N PRO A 490 -24.38 25.63 -26.93
CA PRO A 490 -25.56 24.90 -26.47
C PRO A 490 -25.22 23.51 -25.94
N ALA A 491 -25.86 23.09 -24.85
CA ALA A 491 -25.59 21.80 -24.19
C ALA A 491 -25.74 20.60 -25.15
N THR A 492 -26.73 20.63 -26.06
CA THR A 492 -26.92 19.60 -27.09
C THR A 492 -25.69 19.44 -27.97
N ASN A 493 -25.06 20.55 -28.36
CA ASN A 493 -23.89 20.53 -29.23
C ASN A 493 -22.68 20.02 -28.46
N VAL A 494 -22.50 20.48 -27.21
CA VAL A 494 -21.39 20.06 -26.35
C VAL A 494 -21.45 18.55 -26.08
N PHE A 495 -22.60 18.00 -25.70
CA PHE A 495 -22.74 16.58 -25.42
C PHE A 495 -22.69 15.71 -26.69
N ALA A 496 -23.14 16.23 -27.84
CA ALA A 496 -23.04 15.51 -29.11
C ALA A 496 -21.59 15.22 -29.54
N LEU A 497 -20.61 15.99 -29.06
CA LEU A 497 -19.18 15.77 -29.38
C LEU A 497 -18.61 14.47 -28.80
N PHE A 498 -19.28 13.85 -27.82
CA PHE A 498 -18.96 12.47 -27.41
C PHE A 498 -19.31 11.44 -28.48
N GLY A 499 -20.19 11.79 -29.41
CA GLY A 499 -20.54 11.01 -30.60
C GLY A 499 -19.44 10.98 -31.67
N ASN A 500 -18.32 11.66 -31.47
CA ASN A 500 -17.25 11.76 -32.47
C ASN A 500 -16.67 10.36 -32.79
N PRO A 501 -16.51 10.00 -34.08
CA PRO A 501 -16.02 8.68 -34.50
C PRO A 501 -14.70 8.27 -33.84
N ALA A 502 -13.78 9.21 -33.60
CA ALA A 502 -12.49 8.91 -33.00
C ALA A 502 -12.60 8.44 -31.54
N VAL A 503 -13.59 8.94 -30.78
CA VAL A 503 -13.88 8.47 -29.42
C VAL A 503 -14.25 6.99 -29.44
N PHE A 504 -15.13 6.59 -30.37
CA PHE A 504 -15.53 5.20 -30.56
C PHE A 504 -14.44 4.31 -31.15
N PHE A 505 -13.56 4.86 -32.01
CA PHE A 505 -12.39 4.15 -32.49
C PHE A 505 -11.47 3.73 -31.34
N ILE A 506 -11.18 4.64 -30.42
CA ILE A 506 -10.34 4.35 -29.25
C ILE A 506 -11.01 3.36 -28.31
N LEU A 507 -12.31 3.53 -28.07
CA LEU A 507 -13.06 2.59 -27.25
C LEU A 507 -12.94 1.17 -27.82
N GLY A 508 -13.16 1.01 -29.12
CA GLY A 508 -12.99 -0.27 -29.81
C GLY A 508 -11.56 -0.80 -29.75
N ALA A 509 -10.56 0.05 -30.00
CA ALA A 509 -9.14 -0.31 -29.93
C ALA A 509 -8.72 -0.78 -28.52
N PHE A 510 -9.16 -0.09 -27.47
CA PHE A 510 -8.91 -0.50 -26.09
C PHE A 510 -9.61 -1.79 -25.72
N MET A 511 -10.85 -2.01 -26.19
CA MET A 511 -11.54 -3.28 -25.98
C MET A 511 -10.82 -4.44 -26.68
N LEU A 512 -10.31 -4.24 -27.90
CA LEU A 512 -9.52 -5.24 -28.62
C LEU A 512 -8.18 -5.51 -27.92
N ALA A 513 -7.47 -4.47 -27.47
CA ALA A 513 -6.23 -4.62 -26.71
C ALA A 513 -6.45 -5.36 -25.38
N ALA A 514 -7.52 -5.01 -24.65
CA ALA A 514 -7.93 -5.72 -23.44
C ALA A 514 -8.25 -7.19 -23.73
N GLY A 515 -8.92 -7.48 -24.84
CA GLY A 515 -9.17 -8.83 -25.32
C GLY A 515 -7.87 -9.61 -25.57
N ALA A 516 -6.90 -8.99 -26.25
CA ALA A 516 -5.59 -9.56 -26.52
C ALA A 516 -4.85 -9.92 -25.22
N MET A 517 -4.83 -9.02 -24.24
CA MET A 517 -4.23 -9.25 -22.93
C MET A 517 -4.92 -10.40 -22.18
N GLN A 518 -6.25 -10.38 -22.10
CA GLN A 518 -7.01 -11.37 -21.34
C GLN A 518 -6.95 -12.78 -21.95
N SER A 519 -6.76 -12.89 -23.26
CA SER A 519 -6.55 -14.19 -23.92
C SER A 519 -5.20 -14.84 -23.55
N GLY A 520 -4.25 -14.07 -22.99
CA GLY A 520 -2.88 -14.52 -22.72
C GLY A 520 -2.01 -14.62 -23.97
N LEU A 521 -2.51 -14.18 -25.14
CA LEU A 521 -1.76 -14.10 -26.40
C LEU A 521 -0.47 -13.28 -26.21
N SER A 522 -0.59 -12.09 -25.64
CA SER A 522 0.51 -11.14 -25.48
C SER A 522 1.63 -11.69 -24.57
N GLU A 523 1.29 -12.31 -23.43
CA GLU A 523 2.28 -12.88 -22.50
C GLU A 523 3.01 -14.08 -23.10
N ARG A 524 2.29 -14.97 -23.80
CA ARG A 524 2.90 -16.12 -24.51
C ARG A 524 3.85 -15.67 -25.61
N MET A 525 3.45 -14.72 -26.44
CA MET A 525 4.32 -14.14 -27.48
C MET A 525 5.56 -13.49 -26.89
N ALA A 526 5.41 -12.77 -25.78
CA ALA A 526 6.52 -12.11 -25.10
C ALA A 526 7.56 -13.15 -24.65
N LEU A 527 7.15 -14.15 -23.87
CA LEU A 527 8.04 -15.17 -23.31
C LEU A 527 8.69 -16.04 -24.38
N LEU A 528 7.96 -16.39 -25.45
CA LEU A 528 8.51 -17.16 -26.56
C LEU A 528 9.64 -16.41 -27.29
N THR A 529 9.42 -15.13 -27.56
CA THR A 529 10.43 -14.30 -28.21
C THR A 529 11.65 -14.12 -27.31
N ILE A 530 11.45 -13.88 -26.01
CA ILE A 530 12.55 -13.72 -25.06
C ILE A 530 13.34 -15.03 -24.89
N ASP A 531 12.68 -16.18 -24.78
CA ASP A 531 13.35 -17.49 -24.70
C ASP A 531 14.16 -17.79 -25.96
N ARG A 532 13.64 -17.42 -27.14
CA ARG A 532 14.30 -17.66 -28.43
C ARG A 532 15.48 -16.72 -28.70
N PHE A 533 15.32 -15.43 -28.41
CA PHE A 533 16.31 -14.41 -28.80
C PHE A 533 17.17 -13.90 -27.65
N GLY A 534 16.71 -13.97 -26.40
CA GLY A 534 17.40 -13.52 -25.18
C GLY A 534 18.55 -14.41 -24.71
N THR A 535 19.34 -14.94 -25.63
CA THR A 535 20.39 -15.96 -25.40
C THR A 535 21.71 -15.40 -24.87
N SER A 536 21.90 -14.08 -24.84
CA SER A 536 23.08 -13.40 -24.29
C SER A 536 22.70 -12.02 -23.74
N ALA A 537 23.50 -11.44 -22.84
CA ALA A 537 23.22 -10.14 -22.20
C ALA A 537 22.83 -9.05 -23.22
N ARG A 538 23.62 -8.96 -24.29
CA ARG A 538 23.34 -8.06 -25.41
C ARG A 538 22.00 -8.33 -26.09
N ARG A 539 21.73 -9.58 -26.43
CA ARG A 539 20.49 -9.95 -27.16
C ARG A 539 19.27 -9.82 -26.28
N LEU A 540 19.37 -10.12 -25.00
CA LEU A 540 18.29 -9.94 -24.04
C LEU A 540 17.94 -8.47 -23.90
N LEU A 541 18.93 -7.58 -23.74
CA LEU A 541 18.69 -6.14 -23.69
C LEU A 541 18.02 -5.61 -24.95
N LEU A 542 18.49 -6.01 -26.14
CA LEU A 542 17.86 -5.62 -27.41
C LEU A 542 16.45 -6.21 -27.56
N THR A 543 16.23 -7.44 -27.08
CA THR A 543 14.89 -8.05 -27.10
C THR A 543 13.94 -7.26 -26.19
N MET A 544 14.41 -6.82 -25.01
CA MET A 544 13.66 -5.97 -24.10
C MET A 544 13.38 -4.56 -24.64
N LEU A 545 14.04 -4.14 -25.71
CA LEU A 545 13.75 -2.88 -26.41
C LEU A 545 12.81 -3.10 -27.61
N LEU A 546 13.20 -4.01 -28.51
CA LEU A 546 12.55 -4.18 -29.81
C LEU A 546 11.20 -4.87 -29.70
N LEU A 547 11.04 -5.82 -28.77
CA LEU A 547 9.80 -6.56 -28.63
C LEU A 547 8.69 -5.70 -28.02
N PRO A 548 8.91 -4.94 -26.93
CA PRO A 548 7.94 -3.93 -26.50
C PRO A 548 7.60 -2.91 -27.59
N ALA A 549 8.59 -2.44 -28.36
CA ALA A 549 8.33 -1.52 -29.47
C ALA A 549 7.42 -2.13 -30.54
N PHE A 550 7.68 -3.38 -30.94
CA PHE A 550 6.83 -4.08 -31.88
C PHE A 550 5.42 -4.29 -31.33
N MET A 551 5.28 -4.72 -30.07
CA MET A 551 3.97 -4.95 -29.47
C MET A 551 3.17 -3.66 -29.29
N ALA A 552 3.84 -2.54 -29.00
CA ALA A 552 3.21 -1.23 -28.87
C ALA A 552 2.65 -0.70 -30.20
N CYS A 553 3.00 -1.26 -31.36
CA CYS A 553 2.31 -0.95 -32.61
C CYS A 553 0.85 -1.46 -32.65
N PHE A 554 0.49 -2.41 -31.78
CA PHE A 554 -0.80 -3.11 -31.81
C PHE A 554 -1.63 -2.92 -30.55
N MET A 555 -1.00 -2.45 -29.47
CA MET A 555 -1.67 -2.23 -28.19
C MET A 555 -1.07 -1.01 -27.50
N PRO A 556 -1.79 -0.42 -26.54
CA PRO A 556 -1.31 0.79 -25.88
C PRO A 556 0.02 0.59 -25.16
N GLU A 557 0.92 1.56 -25.26
CA GLU A 557 2.27 1.54 -24.68
C GLU A 557 2.28 1.23 -23.17
N HIS A 558 1.28 1.70 -22.42
CA HIS A 558 1.13 1.42 -20.99
C HIS A 558 0.76 -0.04 -20.70
N ALA A 559 -0.03 -0.67 -21.57
CA ALA A 559 -0.38 -2.08 -21.47
C ALA A 559 0.83 -2.97 -21.77
N VAL A 560 1.64 -2.60 -22.76
CA VAL A 560 2.91 -3.29 -23.04
C VAL A 560 3.85 -3.17 -21.84
N ALA A 561 4.02 -1.97 -21.28
CA ALA A 561 4.87 -1.78 -20.11
C ALA A 561 4.41 -2.63 -18.92
N ALA A 562 3.11 -2.63 -18.60
CA ALA A 562 2.55 -3.42 -17.51
C ALA A 562 2.75 -4.93 -17.70
N LEU A 563 2.64 -5.42 -18.94
CA LEU A 563 2.88 -6.82 -19.28
C LEU A 563 4.34 -7.24 -19.05
N PHE A 564 5.28 -6.40 -19.49
CA PHE A 564 6.70 -6.73 -19.47
C PHE A 564 7.39 -6.39 -18.15
N LEU A 565 6.82 -5.52 -17.32
CA LEU A 565 7.43 -5.11 -16.06
C LEU A 565 7.66 -6.31 -15.11
N PRO A 566 6.69 -7.22 -14.86
CA PRO A 566 6.94 -8.42 -14.06
C PRO A 566 8.01 -9.33 -14.68
N ILE A 567 8.06 -9.41 -16.01
CA ILE A 567 9.05 -10.22 -16.74
C ILE A 567 10.45 -9.63 -16.54
N ALA A 568 10.60 -8.32 -16.72
CA ALA A 568 11.84 -7.60 -16.48
C ALA A 568 12.31 -7.76 -15.03
N TRP A 569 11.38 -7.67 -14.07
CA TRP A 569 11.68 -7.84 -12.65
C TRP A 569 12.12 -9.26 -12.30
N ALA A 570 11.44 -10.28 -12.83
CA ALA A 570 11.81 -11.68 -12.67
C ALA A 570 13.22 -11.96 -13.23
N ILE A 571 13.53 -11.38 -14.39
CA ILE A 571 14.86 -11.47 -15.01
C ILE A 571 15.91 -10.80 -14.11
N VAL A 572 15.71 -9.54 -13.71
CA VAL A 572 16.69 -8.80 -12.90
C VAL A 572 16.97 -9.50 -11.57
N ARG A 573 15.94 -10.02 -10.88
CA ARG A 573 16.12 -10.78 -9.63
C ARG A 573 16.82 -12.12 -9.85
N SER A 574 16.51 -12.82 -10.93
CA SER A 574 17.18 -14.10 -11.25
C SER A 574 18.67 -13.96 -11.53
N LEU A 575 19.09 -12.80 -12.02
CA LEU A 575 20.49 -12.44 -12.24
C LEU A 575 21.18 -11.97 -10.95
N GLY A 576 20.49 -11.89 -9.82
CA GLY A 576 21.04 -11.43 -8.55
C GLY A 576 21.46 -9.95 -8.54
N LEU A 577 20.96 -9.14 -9.48
CA LEU A 577 21.37 -7.75 -9.63
C LEU A 577 20.64 -6.88 -8.60
N LYS A 578 21.39 -6.07 -7.86
CA LYS A 578 20.86 -5.11 -6.88
C LYS A 578 20.48 -3.78 -7.53
N ALA A 579 19.65 -2.99 -6.83
CA ALA A 579 19.36 -1.60 -7.22
C ALA A 579 20.65 -0.79 -7.40
N GLY A 580 20.73 0.00 -8.47
CA GLY A 580 21.94 0.72 -8.86
C GLY A 580 22.86 0.00 -9.84
N ASN A 581 22.63 -1.29 -10.13
CA ASN A 581 23.36 -1.99 -11.20
C ASN A 581 22.95 -1.44 -12.59
N ALA A 582 23.95 -1.08 -13.40
CA ALA A 582 23.72 -0.46 -14.70
C ALA A 582 23.03 -1.38 -15.73
N TYR A 583 23.29 -2.70 -15.70
CA TYR A 583 22.60 -3.64 -16.58
C TYR A 583 21.12 -3.80 -16.19
N ALA A 584 20.83 -3.91 -14.89
CA ALA A 584 19.45 -3.94 -14.40
C ALA A 584 18.67 -2.67 -14.79
N GLN A 585 19.30 -1.49 -14.62
CA GLN A 585 18.74 -0.21 -15.09
C GLN A 585 18.42 -0.21 -16.58
N SER A 586 19.36 -0.67 -17.40
CA SER A 586 19.20 -0.69 -18.85
C SER A 586 18.11 -1.64 -19.33
N ILE A 587 17.84 -2.75 -18.63
CA ILE A 587 16.70 -3.63 -18.94
C ILE A 587 15.38 -2.89 -18.76
N PHE A 588 15.24 -2.13 -17.68
CA PHE A 588 14.04 -1.32 -17.45
C PHE A 588 13.93 -0.15 -18.45
N PHE A 589 15.04 0.54 -18.77
CA PHE A 589 15.03 1.56 -19.82
C PHE A 589 14.68 1.00 -21.21
N ALA A 590 15.23 -0.16 -21.57
CA ALA A 590 14.92 -0.85 -22.82
C ALA A 590 13.42 -1.11 -22.93
N LEU A 591 12.81 -1.65 -21.86
CA LEU A 591 11.38 -1.86 -21.78
C LEU A 591 10.60 -0.55 -22.01
N ALA A 592 10.86 0.48 -21.21
CA ALA A 592 10.08 1.71 -21.27
C ALA A 592 10.23 2.43 -22.61
N TRP A 593 11.46 2.61 -23.08
CA TRP A 593 11.74 3.27 -24.35
C TRP A 593 11.19 2.49 -25.53
N GLY A 594 11.27 1.16 -25.50
CA GLY A 594 10.66 0.29 -26.49
C GLY A 594 9.16 0.56 -26.60
N ALA A 595 8.44 0.46 -25.49
CA ALA A 595 7.00 0.69 -25.45
C ALA A 595 6.62 2.10 -25.92
N ILE A 596 7.32 3.14 -25.46
CA ILE A 596 7.06 4.55 -25.82
C ILE A 596 7.26 4.77 -27.33
N ILE A 597 8.43 4.39 -27.87
CA ILE A 597 8.78 4.63 -29.27
C ILE A 597 7.87 3.83 -30.20
N GLY A 598 7.62 2.56 -29.88
CA GLY A 598 6.71 1.71 -30.65
C GLY A 598 5.28 2.24 -30.65
N GLY A 599 4.85 2.83 -29.53
CA GLY A 599 3.53 3.43 -29.41
C GLY A 599 3.26 4.58 -30.38
N VAL A 600 4.32 5.21 -30.93
CA VAL A 600 4.23 6.34 -31.87
C VAL A 600 3.95 5.87 -33.30
N ILE A 601 4.40 4.67 -33.66
CA ILE A 601 4.45 4.19 -35.06
C ILE A 601 3.05 4.12 -35.67
N THR A 602 2.04 3.71 -34.91
CA THR A 602 0.66 3.52 -35.40
C THR A 602 -0.35 4.31 -34.57
N LEU A 603 -1.59 4.42 -35.07
CA LEU A 603 -2.71 5.04 -34.33
C LEU A 603 -3.18 4.23 -33.10
N LEU A 604 -2.70 2.99 -32.91
CA LEU A 604 -3.16 2.12 -31.82
C LEU A 604 -2.25 2.18 -30.60
N GLY A 605 -1.00 2.59 -30.80
CA GLY A 605 0.03 2.47 -29.79
C GLY A 605 -0.09 3.45 -28.63
N GLY A 606 -0.80 4.55 -28.84
CA GLY A 606 -1.09 5.52 -27.80
C GLY A 606 -2.35 6.28 -28.12
N ALA A 607 -2.97 6.83 -27.09
CA ALA A 607 -4.21 7.58 -27.26
C ALA A 607 -3.99 8.83 -28.16
N ARG A 608 -2.79 9.43 -28.13
CA ARG A 608 -2.42 10.67 -28.84
C ARG A 608 -2.83 10.74 -30.32
N GLY A 609 -2.60 9.69 -31.09
CA GLY A 609 -2.86 9.70 -32.54
C GLY A 609 -4.34 9.82 -32.89
N PRO A 610 -5.19 8.96 -32.31
CA PRO A 610 -6.63 9.11 -32.43
C PRO A 610 -7.18 10.46 -31.98
N LEU A 611 -6.57 11.11 -30.97
CA LEU A 611 -6.99 12.45 -30.55
C LEU A 611 -6.66 13.49 -31.60
N ALA A 612 -5.44 13.42 -32.14
CA ALA A 612 -5.00 14.31 -33.21
C ALA A 612 -5.92 14.17 -34.42
N LEU A 613 -6.31 12.95 -34.79
CA LEU A 613 -7.29 12.69 -35.84
C LEU A 613 -8.64 13.33 -35.52
N ALA A 614 -9.18 13.07 -34.32
CA ALA A 614 -10.47 13.58 -33.87
C ALA A 614 -10.55 15.12 -33.92
N LEU A 615 -9.54 15.77 -33.37
CA LEU A 615 -9.46 17.22 -33.32
C LEU A 615 -9.25 17.81 -34.71
N THR A 616 -8.50 17.16 -35.59
CA THR A 616 -8.33 17.63 -36.98
C THR A 616 -9.66 17.60 -37.72
N GLU A 617 -10.38 16.49 -37.64
CA GLU A 617 -11.69 16.33 -38.24
C GLU A 617 -12.70 17.35 -37.71
N GLU A 618 -12.78 17.49 -36.38
CA GLU A 618 -13.77 18.35 -35.74
C GLU A 618 -13.51 19.84 -35.94
N LEU A 619 -12.24 20.26 -35.95
CA LEU A 619 -11.85 21.67 -36.03
C LEU A 619 -11.72 22.17 -37.46
N THR A 620 -11.41 21.29 -38.42
CA THR A 620 -11.05 21.71 -39.79
C THR A 620 -11.88 21.01 -40.88
N GLY A 621 -12.57 19.91 -40.56
CA GLY A 621 -13.24 19.05 -41.55
C GLY A 621 -12.29 18.18 -42.38
N LYS A 622 -10.96 18.34 -42.23
CA LYS A 622 -9.96 17.48 -42.86
C LYS A 622 -9.67 16.26 -41.99
N THR A 623 -9.30 15.15 -42.62
CA THR A 623 -8.95 13.90 -41.93
C THR A 623 -7.68 13.30 -42.50
N PHE A 624 -7.09 12.34 -41.78
CA PHE A 624 -5.98 11.54 -42.26
C PHE A 624 -6.21 10.07 -41.92
N SER A 625 -5.65 9.18 -42.72
CA SER A 625 -5.84 7.74 -42.56
C SER A 625 -4.82 7.11 -41.63
N PHE A 626 -5.09 5.85 -41.27
CA PHE A 626 -4.13 5.01 -40.56
C PHE A 626 -2.78 4.90 -41.30
N ALA A 627 -2.83 4.81 -42.63
CA ALA A 627 -1.64 4.75 -43.46
C ALA A 627 -0.87 6.08 -43.45
N ASP A 628 -1.57 7.21 -43.56
CA ASP A 628 -0.95 8.54 -43.56
C ASP A 628 -0.19 8.79 -42.26
N TRP A 629 -0.80 8.47 -41.11
CA TRP A 629 -0.13 8.53 -39.80
C TRP A 629 1.11 7.64 -39.77
N THR A 630 0.95 6.37 -40.16
CA THR A 630 2.03 5.38 -40.04
C THR A 630 3.21 5.74 -40.95
N LEU A 631 2.95 6.20 -42.17
CA LEU A 631 3.98 6.64 -43.11
C LEU A 631 4.67 7.92 -42.65
N ALA A 632 3.95 8.84 -41.98
CA ALA A 632 4.54 10.04 -41.41
C ALA A 632 5.41 9.75 -40.17
N ALA A 633 4.98 8.82 -39.31
CA ALA A 633 5.60 8.54 -38.02
C ALA A 633 6.72 7.48 -38.07
N ALA A 634 6.59 6.45 -38.92
CA ALA A 634 7.47 5.28 -38.88
C ALA A 634 8.95 5.61 -39.11
N PRO A 635 9.36 6.42 -40.11
CA PRO A 635 10.78 6.73 -40.32
C PRO A 635 11.41 7.44 -39.11
N LEU A 636 10.67 8.36 -38.49
CA LEU A 636 11.09 9.05 -37.29
C LEU A 636 11.23 8.09 -36.11
N ALA A 637 10.17 7.34 -35.79
CA ALA A 637 10.16 6.44 -34.65
C ALA A 637 11.20 5.30 -34.79
N LEU A 638 11.36 4.72 -35.97
CA LEU A 638 12.38 3.69 -36.23
C LEU A 638 13.81 4.26 -36.09
N SER A 639 14.03 5.50 -36.52
CA SER A 639 15.33 6.17 -36.33
C SER A 639 15.62 6.45 -34.86
N VAL A 640 14.63 6.89 -34.08
CA VAL A 640 14.75 7.07 -32.63
C VAL A 640 14.99 5.73 -31.92
N LEU A 641 14.29 4.65 -32.35
CA LEU A 641 14.50 3.29 -31.83
C LEU A 641 15.91 2.77 -32.10
N PHE A 642 16.44 3.07 -33.29
CA PHE A 642 17.81 2.71 -33.64
C PHE A 642 18.84 3.46 -32.78
N VAL A 643 18.65 4.76 -32.57
CA VAL A 643 19.53 5.54 -31.69
C VAL A 643 19.43 5.07 -30.24
N SER A 644 18.23 4.78 -29.73
CA SER A 644 18.05 4.28 -28.36
C SER A 644 18.74 2.93 -28.15
N ALA A 645 18.70 2.05 -29.15
CA ALA A 645 19.47 0.80 -29.13
C ALA A 645 20.99 1.06 -29.04
N ILE A 646 21.53 2.02 -29.81
CA ILE A 646 22.95 2.38 -29.75
C ILE A 646 23.32 2.94 -28.38
N VAL A 647 22.50 3.84 -27.83
CA VAL A 647 22.71 4.45 -26.51
C VAL A 647 22.76 3.35 -25.44
N LEU A 648 21.77 2.46 -25.39
CA LEU A 648 21.74 1.35 -24.44
C LEU A 648 22.96 0.44 -24.60
N MET A 649 23.34 0.10 -25.83
CA MET A 649 24.49 -0.74 -26.13
C MET A 649 25.83 -0.13 -25.69
N ARG A 650 25.96 1.21 -25.73
CA ARG A 650 27.19 1.93 -25.40
C ARG A 650 27.33 2.20 -23.90
N VAL A 651 26.21 2.47 -23.22
CA VAL A 651 26.19 2.86 -21.81
C VAL A 651 26.19 1.65 -20.87
N THR A 652 25.71 0.49 -21.34
CA THR A 652 25.50 -0.67 -20.47
C THR A 652 26.72 -1.58 -20.39
N PRO A 653 27.34 -1.77 -19.20
CA PRO A 653 28.34 -2.81 -19.02
C PRO A 653 27.67 -4.18 -19.02
N MET A 654 28.15 -5.08 -19.89
CA MET A 654 27.55 -6.43 -20.09
C MET A 654 28.51 -7.58 -19.75
N ALA A 655 29.74 -7.28 -19.33
CA ALA A 655 30.74 -8.29 -18.99
C ALA A 655 30.34 -9.03 -17.70
N GLY A 656 30.45 -10.36 -17.71
CA GLY A 656 30.19 -11.20 -16.52
C GLY A 656 28.71 -11.46 -16.19
N ILE A 657 27.77 -11.05 -17.04
CA ILE A 657 26.34 -11.36 -16.84
C ILE A 657 26.04 -12.77 -17.36
N ASP A 658 25.83 -13.72 -16.44
CA ASP A 658 25.35 -15.07 -16.78
C ASP A 658 23.83 -15.08 -16.95
N ILE A 659 23.36 -15.43 -18.15
CA ILE A 659 21.93 -15.49 -18.49
C ILE A 659 21.28 -16.83 -18.10
N ALA A 660 22.05 -17.86 -17.73
CA ALA A 660 21.50 -19.19 -17.47
C ALA A 660 20.33 -19.18 -16.47
N SER A 661 20.46 -18.45 -15.36
CA SER A 661 19.41 -18.32 -14.33
C SER A 661 18.17 -17.58 -14.83
N ALA A 662 18.34 -16.52 -15.62
CA ALA A 662 17.25 -15.78 -16.24
C ALA A 662 16.48 -16.64 -17.23
N ARG A 663 17.20 -17.43 -18.04
CA ARG A 663 16.59 -18.36 -18.99
C ARG A 663 15.82 -19.46 -18.29
N GLN A 664 16.36 -20.02 -17.20
CA GLN A 664 15.64 -21.02 -16.39
C GLN A 664 14.33 -20.44 -15.85
N ARG A 665 14.34 -19.21 -15.30
CA ARG A 665 13.13 -18.52 -14.84
C ARG A 665 12.11 -18.27 -15.95
N ILE A 666 12.54 -17.82 -17.13
CA ILE A 666 11.66 -17.61 -18.30
C ILE A 666 11.04 -18.94 -18.73
N SER A 667 11.83 -20.01 -18.77
CA SER A 667 11.35 -21.34 -19.15
C SER A 667 10.30 -21.89 -18.17
N LEU A 668 10.51 -21.70 -16.86
CA LEU A 668 9.54 -22.05 -15.82
C LEU A 668 8.23 -21.27 -15.99
N ARG A 669 8.30 -19.95 -16.19
CA ARG A 669 7.10 -19.12 -16.40
C ARG A 669 6.34 -19.51 -17.66
N ARG A 670 7.05 -19.91 -18.72
CA ARG A 670 6.43 -20.44 -19.94
C ARG A 670 5.70 -21.77 -19.69
N LEU A 671 6.27 -22.66 -18.86
CA LEU A 671 5.61 -23.92 -18.46
C LEU A 671 4.33 -23.66 -17.66
N GLU A 672 4.31 -22.64 -16.78
CA GLU A 672 3.11 -22.25 -16.02
C GLU A 672 1.95 -21.78 -16.92
N LEU A 673 2.24 -21.08 -18.02
CA LEU A 673 1.24 -20.50 -18.93
C LEU A 673 0.71 -21.48 -19.98
N GLY A 674 1.46 -22.54 -20.27
CA GLY A 674 1.16 -23.53 -21.31
C GLY A 674 1.22 -22.99 -22.74
N ASP A 675 0.90 -23.87 -23.69
CA ASP A 675 0.89 -23.53 -25.13
C ASP A 675 -0.25 -22.59 -25.53
N PHE A 676 -0.18 -22.07 -26.76
CA PHE A 676 -1.25 -21.25 -27.33
C PHE A 676 -2.55 -22.05 -27.47
N ASP A 677 -3.54 -21.66 -26.67
CA ASP A 677 -4.90 -22.19 -26.77
C ASP A 677 -5.61 -21.69 -28.04
N ILE A 678 -6.74 -22.34 -28.37
CA ILE A 678 -7.55 -21.99 -29.56
C ILE A 678 -8.03 -20.54 -29.48
N LYS A 679 -8.36 -20.05 -28.27
CA LYS A 679 -8.83 -18.67 -28.06
C LYS A 679 -7.73 -17.65 -28.34
N SER A 680 -6.50 -17.87 -27.88
CA SER A 680 -5.35 -17.01 -28.18
C SER A 680 -5.07 -16.95 -29.67
N LYS A 681 -5.13 -18.09 -30.38
CA LYS A 681 -4.93 -18.14 -31.83
C LYS A 681 -6.04 -17.40 -32.58
N ALA A 682 -7.30 -17.63 -32.21
CA ALA A 682 -8.44 -16.92 -32.80
C ALA A 682 -8.38 -15.41 -32.54
N MET A 683 -7.95 -15.00 -31.35
CA MET A 683 -7.71 -13.58 -31.02
C MET A 683 -6.62 -12.98 -31.92
N ALA A 684 -5.49 -13.69 -32.12
CA ALA A 684 -4.43 -13.22 -33.01
C ALA A 684 -4.93 -13.03 -34.44
N VAL A 685 -5.71 -13.99 -34.96
CA VAL A 685 -6.32 -13.91 -36.30
C VAL A 685 -7.27 -12.71 -36.38
N LEU A 686 -8.11 -12.49 -35.38
CA LEU A 686 -9.04 -11.35 -35.34
C LEU A 686 -8.29 -10.01 -35.37
N LEU A 687 -7.22 -9.86 -34.59
CA LEU A 687 -6.39 -8.65 -34.59
C LEU A 687 -5.72 -8.40 -35.94
N VAL A 688 -5.18 -9.44 -36.58
CA VAL A 688 -4.57 -9.35 -37.91
C VAL A 688 -5.61 -8.92 -38.95
N ILE A 689 -6.80 -9.54 -38.95
CA ILE A 689 -7.88 -9.17 -39.86
C ILE A 689 -8.31 -7.72 -39.64
N THR A 690 -8.46 -7.30 -38.38
CA THR A 690 -8.84 -5.91 -38.04
C THR A 690 -7.79 -4.92 -38.53
N MET A 691 -6.51 -5.23 -38.37
CA MET A 691 -5.40 -4.40 -38.87
C MET A 691 -5.43 -4.26 -40.39
N LEU A 692 -5.57 -5.38 -41.11
CA LEU A 692 -5.67 -5.38 -42.57
C LEU A 692 -6.90 -4.58 -43.04
N ALA A 693 -8.02 -4.64 -42.31
CA ALA A 693 -9.21 -3.85 -42.59
C ALA A 693 -8.97 -2.35 -42.38
N TRP A 694 -8.27 -1.92 -41.31
CA TRP A 694 -7.93 -0.50 -41.12
C TRP A 694 -7.01 0.03 -42.21
N ILE A 695 -6.04 -0.76 -42.67
CA ILE A 695 -5.10 -0.33 -43.72
C ILE A 695 -5.80 -0.24 -45.09
N SER A 696 -6.62 -1.24 -45.44
CA SER A 696 -7.23 -1.35 -46.78
C SER A 696 -8.54 -0.59 -46.94
N ALA A 697 -9.38 -0.59 -45.89
CA ALA A 697 -10.75 -0.05 -45.94
C ALA A 697 -10.97 1.14 -45.00
N GLY A 698 -9.97 1.56 -44.21
CA GLY A 698 -10.11 2.66 -43.25
C GLY A 698 -10.36 4.04 -43.87
N HIS A 699 -10.11 4.20 -45.17
CA HIS A 699 -10.39 5.44 -45.91
C HIS A 699 -11.84 5.50 -46.45
N SER A 700 -12.44 4.34 -46.76
CA SER A 700 -13.81 4.22 -47.30
C SER A 700 -14.85 3.87 -46.23
N SER A 701 -14.41 3.20 -45.16
CA SER A 701 -15.21 2.76 -44.02
C SER A 701 -14.67 3.44 -42.76
N SER A 702 -15.55 3.96 -41.90
CA SER A 702 -15.14 4.58 -40.63
C SER A 702 -14.25 3.63 -39.81
N LEU A 703 -13.05 4.10 -39.42
CA LEU A 703 -12.12 3.36 -38.55
C LEU A 703 -12.81 2.84 -37.28
N ALA A 704 -13.71 3.65 -36.73
CA ALA A 704 -14.52 3.32 -35.56
C ALA A 704 -15.47 2.15 -35.83
N GLY A 705 -16.13 2.13 -36.99
CA GLY A 705 -17.02 1.03 -37.39
C GLY A 705 -16.28 -0.30 -37.45
N ILE A 706 -15.09 -0.32 -38.07
CA ILE A 706 -14.23 -1.51 -38.12
C ILE A 706 -13.89 -1.99 -36.70
N ALA A 707 -13.48 -1.07 -35.82
CA ALA A 707 -13.12 -1.40 -34.43
C ALA A 707 -14.30 -2.02 -33.66
N LEU A 708 -15.49 -1.42 -33.75
CA LEU A 708 -16.69 -1.87 -33.06
C LEU A 708 -17.17 -3.23 -33.59
N ILE A 709 -17.14 -3.44 -34.91
CA ILE A 709 -17.48 -4.74 -35.51
C ILE A 709 -16.51 -5.83 -35.02
N SER A 710 -15.21 -5.53 -34.97
CA SER A 710 -14.22 -6.47 -34.43
C SER A 710 -14.46 -6.80 -32.95
N VAL A 711 -14.88 -5.83 -32.13
CA VAL A 711 -15.29 -6.08 -30.74
C VAL A 711 -16.52 -7.00 -30.70
N VAL A 712 -17.52 -6.79 -31.56
CA VAL A 712 -18.68 -7.69 -31.64
C VAL A 712 -18.25 -9.11 -31.99
N PHE A 713 -17.37 -9.28 -32.99
CA PHE A 713 -16.83 -10.60 -33.34
C PHE A 713 -16.03 -11.24 -32.20
N MET A 714 -15.24 -10.45 -31.46
CA MET A 714 -14.48 -10.91 -30.30
C MET A 714 -15.39 -11.57 -29.25
N PHE A 715 -16.54 -10.96 -28.96
CA PHE A 715 -17.53 -11.51 -28.03
C PHE A 715 -18.38 -12.63 -28.63
N ALA A 716 -18.79 -12.51 -29.91
CA ALA A 716 -19.55 -13.54 -30.61
C ALA A 716 -18.78 -14.87 -30.69
N LEU A 717 -17.46 -14.81 -30.90
CA LEU A 717 -16.56 -15.96 -30.88
C LEU A 717 -16.21 -16.46 -29.46
N ARG A 718 -16.78 -15.83 -28.41
CA ARG A 718 -16.57 -16.15 -26.98
C ARG A 718 -15.08 -16.19 -26.59
N LEU A 719 -14.28 -15.29 -27.16
CA LEU A 719 -12.84 -15.21 -26.87
C LEU A 719 -12.58 -14.68 -25.46
N VAL A 720 -13.39 -13.72 -25.00
CA VAL A 720 -13.28 -13.06 -23.69
C VAL A 720 -14.66 -12.74 -23.09
N SER A 721 -14.71 -12.44 -21.79
CA SER A 721 -15.94 -12.02 -21.09
C SER A 721 -16.00 -10.50 -20.92
N TRP A 722 -17.21 -9.93 -20.88
CA TRP A 722 -17.41 -8.49 -20.75
C TRP A 722 -16.75 -7.93 -19.48
N ARG A 723 -16.99 -8.58 -18.33
CA ARG A 723 -16.39 -8.21 -17.04
C ARG A 723 -14.86 -8.19 -17.05
N ALA A 724 -14.23 -9.00 -17.89
CA ALA A 724 -12.77 -9.04 -18.00
C ALA A 724 -12.24 -7.88 -18.86
N VAL A 725 -12.92 -7.56 -19.96
CA VAL A 725 -12.56 -6.43 -20.84
C VAL A 725 -12.78 -5.11 -20.12
N GLU A 726 -13.93 -4.93 -19.47
CA GLU A 726 -14.33 -3.70 -18.78
C GLU A 726 -13.28 -3.19 -17.79
N LYS A 727 -12.62 -4.11 -17.06
CA LYS A 727 -11.56 -3.78 -16.08
C LYS A 727 -10.28 -3.20 -16.71
N HIS A 728 -10.02 -3.51 -17.98
CA HIS A 728 -8.79 -3.11 -18.68
C HIS A 728 -9.01 -1.94 -19.63
N VAL A 729 -10.26 -1.55 -19.90
CA VAL A 729 -10.57 -0.38 -20.73
C VAL A 729 -10.33 0.89 -19.92
N ASN A 730 -9.52 1.80 -20.46
CA ASN A 730 -9.27 3.10 -19.84
C ASN A 730 -10.39 4.09 -20.17
N TRP A 731 -11.47 4.05 -19.40
CA TRP A 731 -12.60 4.97 -19.52
C TRP A 731 -12.20 6.44 -19.32
N GLY A 732 -11.17 6.69 -18.51
CA GLY A 732 -10.69 8.03 -18.26
C GLY A 732 -10.18 8.72 -19.53
N VAL A 733 -9.45 7.99 -20.38
CA VAL A 733 -9.01 8.50 -21.69
C VAL A 733 -10.21 8.78 -22.59
N VAL A 734 -11.19 7.88 -22.68
CA VAL A 734 -12.39 8.09 -23.51
C VAL A 734 -13.14 9.37 -23.10
N LEU A 735 -13.34 9.57 -21.79
CA LEU A 735 -13.97 10.79 -21.24
C LEU A 735 -13.13 12.04 -21.48
N MET A 736 -11.82 11.92 -21.38
CA MET A 736 -10.90 13.02 -21.60
C MET A 736 -11.05 13.59 -23.01
N TYR A 737 -11.27 12.73 -24.00
CA TYR A 737 -11.31 13.08 -25.43
C TYR A 737 -12.54 13.88 -25.74
N GLY A 738 -13.71 13.43 -25.29
CA GLY A 738 -14.96 14.17 -25.47
C GLY A 738 -14.84 15.59 -24.89
N GLY A 739 -14.25 15.75 -23.71
CA GLY A 739 -14.01 17.09 -23.14
C GLY A 739 -12.98 17.93 -23.90
N ALA A 740 -11.85 17.34 -24.33
CA ALA A 740 -10.84 18.04 -25.12
C ALA A 740 -11.37 18.52 -26.47
N ILE A 741 -12.14 17.67 -27.16
CA ILE A 741 -12.81 17.99 -28.42
C ILE A 741 -13.83 19.11 -28.20
N ALA A 742 -14.61 19.06 -27.11
CA ALA A 742 -15.56 20.12 -26.76
C ALA A 742 -14.89 21.48 -26.51
N ILE A 743 -13.80 21.49 -25.76
CA ILE A 743 -13.03 22.72 -25.48
C ILE A 743 -12.39 23.24 -26.77
N GLY A 744 -11.78 22.38 -27.57
CA GLY A 744 -11.21 22.77 -28.85
C GLY A 744 -12.25 23.36 -29.80
N LYS A 745 -13.42 22.71 -29.92
CA LYS A 745 -14.53 23.22 -30.74
C LYS A 745 -15.02 24.57 -30.25
N ALA A 746 -15.12 24.77 -28.93
CA ALA A 746 -15.49 26.06 -28.34
C ALA A 746 -14.49 27.16 -28.71
N LEU A 747 -13.19 26.90 -28.68
CA LEU A 747 -12.16 27.87 -29.08
C LEU A 747 -12.27 28.26 -30.56
N THR A 748 -12.57 27.31 -31.44
CA THR A 748 -12.72 27.57 -32.87
C THR A 748 -14.01 28.32 -33.19
N VAL A 749 -15.15 27.87 -32.65
CA VAL A 749 -16.46 28.47 -32.95
C VAL A 749 -16.59 29.90 -32.42
N THR A 750 -15.99 30.19 -31.27
CA THR A 750 -16.04 31.53 -30.67
C THR A 750 -15.01 32.51 -31.25
N GLY A 751 -14.09 32.03 -32.09
CA GLY A 751 -12.96 32.82 -32.60
C GLY A 751 -11.83 33.04 -31.59
N ALA A 752 -11.96 32.51 -30.36
CA ALA A 752 -10.97 32.63 -29.31
C ALA A 752 -9.60 32.05 -29.68
N GLY A 753 -9.57 30.93 -30.41
CA GLY A 753 -8.31 30.33 -30.86
C GLY A 753 -7.53 31.22 -31.82
N ILE A 754 -8.21 31.93 -32.72
CA ILE A 754 -7.60 32.87 -33.68
C ILE A 754 -7.07 34.11 -32.94
N TRP A 755 -7.85 34.63 -31.98
CA TRP A 755 -7.42 35.76 -31.15
C TRP A 755 -6.17 35.42 -30.34
N LEU A 756 -6.12 34.23 -29.74
CA LEU A 756 -4.97 33.74 -28.99
C LEU A 756 -3.73 33.58 -29.89
N ALA A 757 -3.92 33.02 -31.08
CA ALA A 757 -2.88 32.87 -32.09
C ALA A 757 -2.25 34.23 -32.45
N ALA A 758 -3.08 35.22 -32.79
CA ALA A 758 -2.62 36.56 -33.15
C ALA A 758 -1.94 37.31 -31.99
N SER A 759 -2.30 37.00 -30.74
CA SER A 759 -1.77 37.68 -29.55
C SER A 759 -0.40 37.14 -29.11
N ILE A 760 -0.10 35.87 -29.39
CA ILE A 760 1.09 35.17 -28.85
C ILE A 760 2.13 34.90 -29.94
N PHE A 761 1.71 34.64 -31.18
CA PHE A 761 2.62 34.18 -32.23
C PHE A 761 3.00 35.33 -33.17
N PRO A 762 4.31 35.66 -33.29
CA PRO A 762 4.77 36.64 -34.26
C PRO A 762 4.47 36.17 -35.69
N GLU A 763 3.93 37.05 -36.53
CA GLU A 763 3.68 36.76 -37.97
C GLU A 763 4.95 36.34 -38.73
N SER A 764 6.14 36.66 -38.20
CA SER A 764 7.43 36.33 -38.80
C SER A 764 7.82 34.84 -38.72
N ILE A 765 7.12 34.03 -37.91
CA ILE A 765 7.43 32.60 -37.76
C ILE A 765 6.52 31.80 -38.70
N ALA A 766 7.07 31.35 -39.83
CA ALA A 766 6.34 30.58 -40.84
C ALA A 766 7.05 29.26 -41.22
N GLY A 767 6.32 28.37 -41.89
CA GLY A 767 6.85 27.12 -42.43
C GLY A 767 7.53 26.23 -41.38
N LEU A 768 8.76 25.80 -41.67
CA LEU A 768 9.52 24.87 -40.84
C LEU A 768 9.79 25.42 -39.42
N ALA A 769 9.96 26.74 -39.27
CA ALA A 769 10.20 27.37 -37.97
C ALA A 769 8.98 27.26 -37.04
N LEU A 770 7.77 27.35 -37.60
CA LEU A 770 6.54 27.16 -36.85
C LEU A 770 6.37 25.70 -36.40
N LEU A 771 6.63 24.74 -37.30
CA LEU A 771 6.60 23.32 -36.96
C LEU A 771 7.63 22.94 -35.89
N ALA A 772 8.83 23.55 -35.94
CA ALA A 772 9.86 23.41 -34.90
C ALA A 772 9.36 23.93 -33.54
N LEU A 773 8.75 25.11 -33.53
CA LEU A 773 8.21 25.71 -32.31
C LEU A 773 7.09 24.85 -31.70
N LEU A 774 6.14 24.40 -32.53
CA LEU A 774 5.06 23.51 -32.09
C LEU A 774 5.60 22.19 -31.53
N ALA A 775 6.62 21.61 -32.17
CA ALA A 775 7.26 20.40 -31.69
C ALA A 775 7.98 20.62 -30.34
N LEU A 776 8.71 21.73 -30.16
CA LEU A 776 9.36 22.05 -28.88
C LEU A 776 8.34 22.26 -27.75
N ILE A 777 7.27 23.00 -28.01
CA ILE A 777 6.18 23.21 -27.05
C ILE A 777 5.56 21.85 -26.68
N THR A 778 5.30 21.01 -27.68
CA THR A 778 4.72 19.68 -27.47
C THR A 778 5.64 18.77 -26.65
N LEU A 779 6.95 18.73 -26.95
CA LEU A 779 7.93 17.98 -26.17
C LEU A 779 8.02 18.47 -24.72
N PHE A 780 7.94 19.78 -24.50
CA PHE A 780 7.93 20.33 -23.15
C PHE A 780 6.69 19.90 -22.37
N PHE A 781 5.50 20.05 -22.95
CA PHE A 781 4.26 19.65 -22.27
C PHE A 781 4.21 18.16 -22.00
N THR A 782 4.60 17.33 -22.96
CA THR A 782 4.46 15.86 -22.84
C THR A 782 5.34 15.24 -21.76
N GLU A 783 6.40 15.93 -21.31
CA GLU A 783 7.18 15.49 -20.15
C GLU A 783 6.47 15.76 -18.81
N GLY A 784 5.57 16.75 -18.76
CA GLY A 784 4.83 17.15 -17.55
C GLY A 784 3.40 16.63 -17.46
N VAL A 785 2.75 16.36 -18.60
CA VAL A 785 1.38 15.85 -18.69
C VAL A 785 1.29 14.58 -19.52
N SER A 786 0.14 13.91 -19.53
CA SER A 786 -0.02 12.77 -20.43
C SER A 786 0.09 13.18 -21.89
N ASN A 787 0.64 12.30 -22.72
CA ASN A 787 0.75 12.49 -24.17
C ASN A 787 -0.56 12.97 -24.83
N ALA A 788 -1.69 12.41 -24.40
CA ALA A 788 -2.99 12.82 -24.92
C ALA A 788 -3.45 14.18 -24.39
N ALA A 789 -3.17 14.52 -23.14
CA ALA A 789 -3.39 15.88 -22.62
C ALA A 789 -2.53 16.90 -23.37
N ALA A 790 -1.27 16.58 -23.70
CA ALA A 790 -0.41 17.45 -24.50
C ALA A 790 -1.04 17.75 -25.88
N VAL A 791 -1.60 16.74 -26.57
CA VAL A 791 -2.34 16.97 -27.83
C VAL A 791 -3.61 17.79 -27.59
N ALA A 792 -4.38 17.51 -26.54
CA ALA A 792 -5.58 18.26 -26.18
C ALA A 792 -5.31 19.76 -25.91
N ILE A 793 -4.13 20.06 -25.36
CA ILE A 793 -3.69 21.41 -25.03
C ILE A 793 -3.17 22.12 -26.27
N VAL A 794 -2.21 21.51 -26.97
CA VAL A 794 -1.43 22.18 -28.01
C VAL A 794 -2.22 22.26 -29.32
N LEU A 795 -2.94 21.20 -29.70
CA LEU A 795 -3.51 21.12 -31.04
C LEU A 795 -4.62 22.16 -31.31
N PRO A 796 -5.60 22.40 -30.41
CA PRO A 796 -6.62 23.42 -30.65
C PRO A 796 -6.07 24.83 -30.85
N VAL A 797 -4.91 25.13 -30.26
CA VAL A 797 -4.20 26.40 -30.43
C VAL A 797 -3.34 26.37 -31.70
N ALA A 798 -2.68 25.25 -31.99
CA ALA A 798 -1.84 25.08 -33.18
C ALA A 798 -2.63 25.18 -34.49
N MET A 799 -3.87 24.71 -34.54
CA MET A 799 -4.71 24.71 -35.75
C MET A 799 -4.94 26.10 -36.36
N PRO A 800 -5.48 27.10 -35.63
CA PRO A 800 -5.66 28.44 -36.18
C PRO A 800 -4.33 29.11 -36.56
N ILE A 801 -3.23 28.84 -35.83
CA ILE A 801 -1.90 29.37 -36.16
C ILE A 801 -1.39 28.77 -37.47
N ALA A 802 -1.50 27.46 -37.64
CA ALA A 802 -1.11 26.76 -38.85
C ALA A 802 -1.89 27.28 -40.07
N ALA A 803 -3.21 27.48 -39.90
CA ALA A 803 -4.06 28.05 -40.94
C ALA A 803 -3.62 29.48 -41.33
N ALA A 804 -3.30 30.32 -40.35
CA ALA A 804 -2.80 31.68 -40.61
C ALA A 804 -1.44 31.67 -41.33
N ALA A 805 -0.57 30.71 -40.99
CA ALA A 805 0.74 30.53 -41.61
C ALA A 805 0.70 29.74 -42.94
N GLN A 806 -0.49 29.45 -43.47
CA GLN A 806 -0.71 28.64 -44.69
C GLN A 806 -0.06 27.24 -44.64
N ILE A 807 0.09 26.68 -43.44
CA ILE A 807 0.51 25.28 -43.24
C ILE A 807 -0.74 24.41 -43.28
N ASP A 808 -0.66 23.28 -43.99
CA ASP A 808 -1.77 22.33 -44.00
C ASP A 808 -2.10 21.85 -42.56
N PRO A 809 -3.38 21.91 -42.13
CA PRO A 809 -3.74 21.53 -40.77
C PRO A 809 -3.45 20.07 -40.42
N VAL A 810 -3.43 19.16 -41.40
CA VAL A 810 -3.05 17.76 -41.18
C VAL A 810 -1.57 17.68 -40.81
N THR A 811 -0.72 18.45 -41.49
CA THR A 811 0.72 18.54 -41.18
C THR A 811 0.97 19.05 -39.76
N ALA A 812 0.23 20.07 -39.31
CA ALA A 812 0.31 20.55 -37.93
C ALA A 812 -0.19 19.50 -36.92
N ALA A 813 -1.26 18.77 -37.25
CA ALA A 813 -1.79 17.71 -36.39
C ALA A 813 -0.85 16.50 -36.28
N LEU A 814 -0.24 16.09 -37.39
CA LEU A 814 0.78 15.05 -37.40
C LEU A 814 2.00 15.49 -36.57
N ALA A 815 2.42 16.75 -36.70
CA ALA A 815 3.55 17.28 -35.93
C ALA A 815 3.29 17.19 -34.43
N VAL A 816 2.19 17.76 -33.94
CA VAL A 816 1.83 17.73 -32.50
C VAL A 816 1.52 16.29 -32.05
N GLY A 817 0.77 15.53 -32.85
CA GLY A 817 0.35 14.18 -32.50
C GLY A 817 1.52 13.21 -32.37
N ILE A 818 2.47 13.21 -33.31
CA ILE A 818 3.62 12.31 -33.32
C ILE A 818 4.62 12.72 -32.24
N VAL A 819 4.93 14.02 -32.14
CA VAL A 819 5.94 14.54 -31.21
C VAL A 819 5.50 14.39 -29.75
N SER A 820 4.19 14.49 -29.45
CA SER A 820 3.68 14.24 -28.10
C SER A 820 3.97 12.84 -27.58
N GLY A 821 4.36 11.89 -28.44
CA GLY A 821 4.73 10.55 -28.00
C GLY A 821 6.16 10.38 -27.48
N PHE A 822 7.02 11.40 -27.58
CA PHE A 822 8.44 11.29 -27.25
C PHE A 822 8.79 11.85 -25.86
N ALA A 823 8.04 11.44 -24.83
CA ALA A 823 8.36 11.75 -23.43
C ALA A 823 9.31 10.72 -22.82
N PHE A 824 10.56 11.12 -22.59
CA PHE A 824 11.65 10.24 -22.12
C PHE A 824 12.30 10.70 -20.82
N MET A 825 12.13 11.96 -20.40
CA MET A 825 12.92 12.59 -19.34
C MET A 825 12.37 12.33 -17.95
N LEU A 826 11.05 12.49 -17.77
CA LEU A 826 10.43 12.46 -16.45
C LEU A 826 9.59 11.19 -16.21
N PRO A 827 9.53 10.70 -14.95
CA PRO A 827 8.64 9.59 -14.59
C PRO A 827 7.17 9.88 -14.90
N MET A 828 6.75 11.14 -14.74
CA MET A 828 5.36 11.56 -14.88
C MET A 828 4.90 11.69 -16.34
N GLY A 829 5.82 11.78 -17.31
CA GLY A 829 5.47 12.00 -18.72
C GLY A 829 4.71 10.83 -19.34
N THR A 830 5.08 9.59 -19.00
CA THR A 830 4.39 8.40 -19.51
C THR A 830 4.28 7.27 -18.48
N PRO A 831 3.21 6.44 -18.51
CA PRO A 831 3.09 5.29 -17.61
C PRO A 831 4.27 4.30 -17.68
N PRO A 832 4.86 3.97 -18.84
CA PRO A 832 6.08 3.16 -18.90
C PRO A 832 7.24 3.74 -18.06
N ASN A 833 7.47 5.05 -18.11
CA ASN A 833 8.51 5.72 -17.30
C ASN A 833 8.19 5.66 -15.81
N ALA A 834 6.94 5.90 -15.41
CA ALA A 834 6.50 5.80 -14.02
C ALA A 834 6.67 4.37 -13.47
N MET A 835 6.26 3.36 -14.25
CA MET A 835 6.37 1.95 -13.88
C MET A 835 7.81 1.52 -13.62
N ILE A 836 8.75 1.92 -14.49
CA ILE A 836 10.16 1.56 -14.28
C ILE A 836 10.81 2.33 -13.14
N PHE A 837 10.40 3.58 -12.91
CA PHE A 837 10.86 4.38 -11.78
C PHE A 837 10.42 3.77 -10.45
N GLY A 838 9.16 3.30 -10.37
CA GLY A 838 8.59 2.62 -9.20
C GLY A 838 9.29 1.31 -8.82
N THR A 839 10.15 0.76 -9.67
CA THR A 839 10.92 -0.45 -9.33
C THR A 839 12.07 -0.20 -8.34
N GLY A 840 12.48 1.06 -8.13
CA GLY A 840 13.64 1.43 -7.33
C GLY A 840 15.01 1.15 -8.00
N TYR A 841 15.03 0.53 -9.18
CA TYR A 841 16.28 0.28 -9.90
C TYR A 841 16.74 1.51 -10.68
N VAL A 842 15.81 2.31 -11.19
CA VAL A 842 16.06 3.45 -12.07
C VAL A 842 16.12 4.75 -11.26
N ARG A 843 17.19 5.54 -11.46
CA ARG A 843 17.37 6.85 -10.81
C ARG A 843 16.83 7.98 -11.69
N ALA A 844 16.15 8.96 -11.09
CA ALA A 844 15.61 10.12 -11.79
C ALA A 844 16.69 10.91 -12.55
N SER A 845 17.92 11.02 -12.01
CA SER A 845 19.03 11.70 -12.69
C SER A 845 19.45 11.01 -14.00
N HIS A 846 19.39 9.68 -14.05
CA HIS A 846 19.66 8.92 -15.27
C HIS A 846 18.51 9.05 -16.28
N MET A 847 17.25 9.05 -15.82
CA MET A 847 16.10 9.32 -16.68
C MET A 847 16.21 10.70 -17.33
N LEU A 848 16.51 11.73 -16.54
CA LEU A 848 16.67 13.09 -17.07
C LEU A 848 17.82 13.19 -18.08
N ARG A 849 19.00 12.63 -17.76
CA ARG A 849 20.18 12.72 -18.62
C ARG A 849 20.00 11.96 -19.94
N TYR A 850 19.59 10.69 -19.89
CA TYR A 850 19.44 9.88 -21.10
C TYR A 850 18.14 10.19 -21.84
N GLY A 851 17.09 10.54 -21.12
CA GLY A 851 15.84 11.02 -21.69
C GLY A 851 16.03 12.31 -22.46
N ALA A 852 16.75 13.31 -21.90
CA ALA A 852 17.00 14.57 -22.61
C ALA A 852 17.77 14.35 -23.91
N LEU A 853 18.73 13.42 -23.91
CA LEU A 853 19.44 13.00 -25.11
C LEU A 853 18.48 12.43 -26.17
N LEU A 854 17.54 11.56 -25.76
CA LEU A 854 16.55 10.97 -26.68
C LEU A 854 15.51 11.99 -27.14
N SER A 855 15.01 12.88 -26.28
CA SER A 855 14.06 13.93 -26.65
C SER A 855 14.69 14.93 -27.63
N LEU A 856 15.95 15.32 -27.41
CA LEU A 856 16.70 16.15 -28.37
C LEU A 856 16.92 15.40 -29.69
N THR A 857 17.26 14.12 -29.63
CA THR A 857 17.41 13.29 -30.84
C THR A 857 16.10 13.19 -31.61
N ALA A 858 14.98 12.94 -30.92
CA ALA A 858 13.66 12.88 -31.52
C ALA A 858 13.27 14.22 -32.16
N PHE A 859 13.59 15.35 -31.53
CA PHE A 859 13.39 16.68 -32.11
C PHE A 859 14.20 16.87 -33.39
N VAL A 860 15.50 16.58 -33.39
CA VAL A 860 16.36 16.75 -34.57
C VAL A 860 15.91 15.82 -35.71
N LEU A 861 15.61 14.56 -35.40
CA LEU A 861 15.10 13.60 -36.38
C LEU A 861 13.72 14.00 -36.89
N PHE A 862 12.87 14.60 -36.05
CA PHE A 862 11.58 15.15 -36.48
C PHE A 862 11.79 16.26 -37.52
N MET A 863 12.70 17.20 -37.26
CA MET A 863 13.01 18.27 -38.23
C MET A 863 13.52 17.72 -39.57
N ILE A 864 14.35 16.68 -39.54
CA ILE A 864 14.82 15.99 -40.75
C ILE A 864 13.65 15.29 -41.47
N THR A 865 12.79 14.61 -40.73
CA THR A 865 11.65 13.87 -41.29
C THR A 865 10.66 14.82 -41.96
N VAL A 866 10.34 15.94 -41.31
CA VAL A 866 9.42 16.96 -41.85
C VAL A 866 10.00 17.67 -43.07
N SER A 867 11.31 17.92 -43.11
CA SER A 867 11.93 18.65 -44.23
C SER A 867 12.27 17.76 -45.44
N VAL A 868 12.52 16.47 -45.23
CA VAL A 868 13.00 15.56 -46.29
C VAL A 868 11.95 14.51 -46.66
N TRP A 869 11.32 13.88 -45.66
CA TRP A 869 10.43 12.74 -45.90
C TRP A 869 8.99 13.17 -46.19
N TRP A 870 8.43 14.09 -45.42
CA TRP A 870 7.04 14.52 -45.59
C TRP A 870 6.72 15.14 -46.96
N PRO A 871 7.60 15.96 -47.57
CA PRO A 871 7.37 16.48 -48.92
C PRO A 871 7.34 15.41 -50.02
N LEU A 872 7.92 14.23 -49.77
CA LEU A 872 7.87 13.09 -50.70
C LEU A 872 6.54 12.34 -50.63
N LEU A 873 5.75 12.57 -49.58
CA LEU A 873 4.41 12.02 -49.45
C LEU A 873 3.45 12.99 -50.14
N GLU A 874 3.01 12.67 -51.37
CA GLU A 874 2.12 13.48 -52.22
C GLU A 874 0.81 13.95 -51.53
N ARG A 875 0.47 13.39 -50.36
CA ARG A 875 -0.72 13.70 -49.56
C ARG A 875 -0.47 14.54 -48.30
N ILE A 876 0.79 14.76 -47.91
CA ILE A 876 1.18 15.46 -46.67
C ILE A 876 2.04 16.71 -46.97
N GLY A 877 2.65 16.78 -48.16
CA GLY A 877 3.46 17.90 -48.63
C GLY A 877 2.68 19.12 -49.12
#